data_AF-A0A8S1ZZZ1-F1
#
_entry.id   AF-A0A8S1ZZZ1-F1
#
_cell.length_a   1.000
_cell.length_b   1.000
_cell.length_c   1.000
_cell.angle_alpha   90.00
_cell.angle_beta   90.00
_cell.angle_gamma   90.00
#
_symmetry.space_group_name_H-M   'P 1'
#
loop_
_entity.id
_entity.type
_entity.pdbx_description
1 polymer ?
#
loop_
_entity_poly.entity_id
_entity_poly.type
_entity_poly.pdbx_seq_one_letter_code
_entity_poly.pdbx_strand_id
1 'polypeptide(L)'
;MSSTVGGGGSAEPSGVKKTSKRPKYSKFTQQELPACKPILTPRWVILTFLVAGVVFIPLGVICLFASQGVVEIVYRYDTDCVPPSSRNNMVAYIQGEGDKICNRTLTVTKPMKHPVYVYYQLENFYQNHRRYVKSRNDAQLRSPSEERDVKTCAPEDNVGGEPIVPCGLVAWSLFNDTYSFSRNSQQLPVNKKDISWKSDREHKFGKNVFPKNFQTGAPIGGGTLNISKPLSEQEDLIVWMRTAALPTFRKLYGKIETDLHAGDTITVLLQNNYNTYSFNGQKKLVLSTTSWLGGRNDFLGIAYLTVGSICLFLAVTFAVLYLVKPRQLGDPSYLSWNRSAGGCYDAVSVASGFSMSISLRSSGCSSPISATLEKRLEAVDQTRANNVSFEQTKEKIKKMLDKVELSVSAYDTSWVAMVPSPSSQNAPLFPQCLKWLLKNQHEDGSWGLDNHDHQSLKKDVLSSTLASILALKKWGTGERQINKGLQFIELNSASVTDETIQKPAGFDIIFPGMIEYARDLNLAIPLGSEVVDAMIRKRDLDLKCDSERFSKGREAYLAYVLEGTRNLKDWDLIVKYQRKNGSLFDSPATTAAAFTQFGNDGCLRYLCSLLQKFEAAVPTVYPFDQYARLSLIVTLESLGIDRDFKTEIKSILDETYRYWLRGDEEICLELATCALAFRLLLAHGYDVSYDPLKPFAEESGFSDTMEGYVKNTFSVLELFKAAQSYPHESALKKQCSWTKQYLEMELSNWLKTSVRDKYLKKEVEDALAFPSYASLERSDHRRKLLNGSVVENTRVTKTSYRLHNICSSDILKLAVDDFNFCQSIHREEMERLDRWIVENRLQELKFARQKLAYCYFSGAVTLFSPELSDARISWAKGGVLTTVVDDFFDVGGSKEELENLIHLVEKWDLNGVPEYRSDNVEIIFSVLRDTILETGDKAFTYQGRTVTHHIVKIWLDLLKSMLREAEWSCDKSTPSLEDYMENAYISFALGPIVLPATYLIGPPLPEKTVDSHQYNQLYKLVSTMGRLLNDIQGFKRESAEGKLNAVSLHMKHERDNRSKDEIIESMKALAERKREELHKLVLEEKGSAVPRECKEVFLKMSKVLNLFYRKDDGFTSDDLMSLVKSVIYEPVTLQEESLT
;
A
#
# COMPACT_ATOMS: atom_id res chain seq x y z
N MET A 1 -11.15 23.42 103.04
CA MET A 1 -9.80 23.61 102.46
C MET A 1 -9.51 22.42 101.57
N SER A 2 -9.02 22.70 100.35
CA SER A 2 -8.06 21.89 99.59
C SER A 2 -8.34 20.40 99.29
N SER A 3 -8.24 20.11 97.99
CA SER A 3 -7.56 18.96 97.37
C SER A 3 -8.01 17.51 97.63
N THR A 4 -8.20 16.84 96.47
CA THR A 4 -8.09 15.39 96.18
C THR A 4 -9.23 14.47 96.61
N VAL A 5 -9.79 13.73 95.64
CA VAL A 5 -9.96 12.26 95.55
C VAL A 5 -10.78 11.96 94.29
N GLY A 6 -10.39 10.92 93.55
CA GLY A 6 -11.00 10.53 92.28
C GLY A 6 -12.03 9.40 92.38
N GLY A 7 -12.32 8.82 91.22
CA GLY A 7 -12.83 7.46 91.06
C GLY A 7 -14.32 7.31 90.78
N GLY A 8 -14.64 6.57 89.72
CA GLY A 8 -15.88 5.77 89.60
C GLY A 8 -16.76 6.10 88.40
N GLY A 9 -16.59 5.36 87.31
CA GLY A 9 -17.37 5.53 86.08
C GLY A 9 -18.69 4.77 86.04
N SER A 10 -19.39 4.92 84.92
CA SER A 10 -20.26 3.91 84.32
C SER A 10 -20.31 4.13 82.81
N ALA A 11 -20.26 3.03 82.07
CA ALA A 11 -20.01 2.94 80.64
C ALA A 11 -21.29 3.08 79.80
N GLU A 12 -21.18 3.71 78.62
CA GLU A 12 -22.11 3.55 77.49
C GLU A 12 -21.36 3.74 76.15
N PRO A 13 -21.89 3.20 75.03
CA PRO A 13 -21.09 2.44 74.07
C PRO A 13 -20.49 3.29 72.93
N SER A 14 -19.39 2.76 72.41
CA SER A 14 -18.67 3.22 71.22
C SER A 14 -19.55 3.24 69.96
N GLY A 15 -20.06 4.42 69.61
CA GLY A 15 -20.67 4.71 68.31
C GLY A 15 -19.61 4.98 67.24
N VAL A 16 -19.60 4.13 66.21
CA VAL A 16 -18.78 4.21 65.00
C VAL A 16 -18.96 5.58 64.32
N LYS A 17 -17.89 6.38 64.23
CA LYS A 17 -17.85 7.56 63.36
C LYS A 17 -17.83 7.10 61.90
N LYS A 18 -18.94 7.30 61.17
CA LYS A 18 -18.97 7.20 59.71
C LYS A 18 -17.94 8.17 59.11
N THR A 19 -16.88 7.64 58.52
CA THR A 19 -15.97 8.40 57.66
C THR A 19 -16.72 8.78 56.39
N SER A 20 -17.05 10.07 56.27
CA SER A 20 -17.59 10.62 55.03
C SER A 20 -16.51 10.52 53.95
N LYS A 21 -16.81 9.85 52.82
CA LYS A 21 -15.98 9.87 51.60
C LYS A 21 -16.03 11.22 50.86
N ARG A 22 -16.54 12.30 51.48
CA ARG A 22 -16.48 13.63 50.90
C ARG A 22 -15.08 14.22 51.13
N PRO A 23 -14.39 14.69 50.09
CA PRO A 23 -13.11 15.38 50.26
C PRO A 23 -13.29 16.59 51.19
N LYS A 24 -12.26 16.92 51.98
CA LYS A 24 -12.25 18.11 52.82
C LYS A 24 -12.67 19.33 51.99
N TYR A 25 -13.63 20.11 52.49
CA TYR A 25 -14.10 21.33 51.85
C TYR A 25 -12.97 22.35 51.82
N SER A 26 -12.29 22.48 50.68
CA SER A 26 -11.24 23.48 50.45
C SER A 26 -11.43 24.08 49.06
N LYS A 27 -11.02 25.33 48.87
CA LYS A 27 -11.09 26.00 47.55
C LYS A 27 -10.34 25.23 46.46
N PHE A 28 -9.31 24.45 46.82
CA PHE A 28 -8.55 23.59 45.90
C PHE A 28 -9.37 22.37 45.47
N THR A 29 -10.05 21.69 46.40
CA THR A 29 -10.88 20.50 46.13
C THR A 29 -12.19 20.84 45.41
N GLN A 30 -12.71 22.06 45.55
CA GLN A 30 -13.88 22.57 44.82
C GLN A 30 -13.52 23.30 43.50
N GLN A 31 -12.23 23.41 43.15
CA GLN A 31 -11.76 24.21 42.00
C GLN A 31 -12.23 25.69 42.01
N GLU A 32 -12.44 26.25 43.21
CA GLU A 32 -12.83 27.65 43.48
C GLU A 32 -11.63 28.57 43.71
N LEU A 33 -10.42 28.12 43.34
CA LEU A 33 -9.25 28.99 43.36
C LEU A 33 -9.45 30.15 42.37
N PRO A 34 -9.00 31.38 42.70
CA PRO A 34 -9.00 32.48 41.75
C PRO A 34 -8.10 32.11 40.56
N ALA A 35 -8.73 31.61 39.51
CA ALA A 35 -8.10 31.28 38.24
C ALA A 35 -8.60 32.30 37.21
N CYS A 36 -7.66 32.93 36.49
CA CYS A 36 -8.02 33.68 35.30
C CYS A 36 -8.56 32.69 34.27
N LYS A 37 -9.87 32.69 34.05
CA LYS A 37 -10.54 31.90 33.01
C LYS A 37 -10.89 32.88 31.89
N PRO A 38 -9.99 33.16 30.94
CA PRO A 38 -10.30 34.06 29.84
C PRO A 38 -11.44 33.43 29.03
N ILE A 39 -12.64 33.98 29.17
CA ILE A 39 -13.77 33.60 28.33
C ILE A 39 -13.50 34.27 26.98
N LEU A 40 -13.00 33.47 26.04
CA LEU A 40 -12.69 33.91 24.68
C LEU A 40 -14.01 34.27 23.96
N THR A 41 -14.46 35.51 24.13
CA THR A 41 -15.62 36.01 23.38
C THR A 41 -15.28 36.03 21.88
N PRO A 42 -16.26 35.85 20.98
CA PRO A 42 -16.01 35.87 19.53
C PRO A 42 -15.23 37.10 19.06
N ARG A 43 -15.49 38.28 19.65
CA ARG A 43 -14.76 39.53 19.34
C ARG A 43 -13.27 39.43 19.67
N TRP A 44 -12.94 38.88 20.84
CA TRP A 44 -11.55 38.67 21.26
C TRP A 44 -10.85 37.64 20.37
N VAL A 45 -11.53 36.57 19.98
CA VAL A 45 -10.98 35.55 19.07
C VAL A 45 -10.67 36.14 17.69
N ILE A 46 -11.61 36.90 17.10
CA ILE A 46 -11.42 37.58 15.81
C ILE A 46 -10.24 38.55 15.91
N LEU A 47 -10.17 39.36 16.97
CA LEU A 47 -9.09 40.33 17.17
C LEU A 47 -7.72 39.64 17.30
N THR A 48 -7.63 38.54 18.05
CA THR A 48 -6.37 37.79 18.22
C THR A 48 -5.88 37.21 16.90
N PHE A 49 -6.76 36.58 16.12
CA PHE A 49 -6.39 36.04 14.81
C PHE A 49 -6.00 37.14 13.82
N LEU A 50 -6.70 38.28 13.84
CA LEU A 50 -6.37 39.43 13.01
C LEU A 50 -4.98 39.98 13.36
N VAL A 51 -4.69 40.20 14.64
CA VAL A 51 -3.37 40.69 15.11
C VAL A 51 -2.27 39.69 14.76
N ALA A 52 -2.49 38.40 14.98
CA ALA A 52 -1.52 37.37 14.62
C ALA A 52 -1.22 37.37 13.10
N GLY A 53 -2.24 37.52 12.25
CA GLY A 53 -2.07 37.64 10.80
C GLY A 53 -1.26 38.89 10.41
N VAL A 54 -1.61 40.05 10.97
CA VAL A 54 -0.94 41.33 10.69
C VAL A 54 0.52 41.35 11.16
N VAL A 55 0.88 40.58 12.19
CA VAL A 55 2.26 40.48 12.69
C VAL A 55 3.08 39.44 11.91
N PHE A 56 2.53 38.24 11.71
CA PHE A 56 3.29 37.14 11.11
C PHE A 56 3.50 37.29 9.61
N ILE A 57 2.59 37.94 8.87
CA ILE A 57 2.78 38.14 7.43
C ILE A 57 4.01 39.04 7.16
N PRO A 58 4.14 40.26 7.73
CA PRO A 58 5.33 41.09 7.53
C PRO A 58 6.61 40.42 8.02
N LEU A 59 6.59 39.73 9.17
CA LEU A 59 7.74 38.98 9.66
C LEU A 59 8.15 37.88 8.68
N GLY A 60 7.18 37.15 8.11
CA GLY A 60 7.42 36.14 7.09
C GLY A 60 8.06 36.71 5.83
N VAL A 61 7.58 37.87 5.35
CA VAL A 61 8.19 38.59 4.22
C VAL A 61 9.64 39.01 4.53
N ILE A 62 9.88 39.61 5.70
CA ILE A 62 11.22 40.05 6.12
C ILE A 62 12.20 38.87 6.20
N CYS A 63 11.78 37.76 6.82
CA CYS A 63 12.58 36.54 6.90
C CYS A 63 12.87 35.94 5.53
N LEU A 64 11.86 35.89 4.64
CA LEU A 64 12.02 35.35 3.30
C LEU A 64 12.97 36.21 2.45
N PHE A 65 12.84 37.54 2.55
CA PHE A 65 13.74 38.47 1.87
C PHE A 65 15.19 38.33 2.36
N ALA A 66 15.39 38.21 3.68
CA ALA A 66 16.71 37.96 4.27
C ALA A 66 17.32 36.63 3.80
N SER A 67 16.51 35.58 3.69
CA SER A 67 16.94 34.27 3.18
C SER A 67 17.31 34.31 1.69
N GLN A 68 16.48 34.94 0.85
CA GLN A 68 16.71 35.09 -0.59
C GLN A 68 17.91 35.98 -0.93
N GLY A 69 18.28 36.88 -0.02
CA GLY A 69 19.50 37.69 -0.11
C GLY A 69 20.80 36.89 0.05
N VAL A 70 20.74 35.64 0.55
CA VAL A 70 21.90 34.77 0.68
C VAL A 70 22.29 34.16 -0.67
N VAL A 71 23.52 34.44 -1.11
CA VAL A 71 24.13 33.83 -2.29
C VAL A 71 24.81 32.52 -1.89
N GLU A 72 24.49 31.43 -2.61
CA GLU A 72 25.14 30.12 -2.46
C GLU A 72 25.65 29.59 -3.80
N ILE A 73 26.83 28.98 -3.79
CA ILE A 73 27.40 28.19 -4.89
C ILE A 73 27.53 26.75 -4.37
N VAL A 74 26.78 25.82 -4.96
CA VAL A 74 26.76 24.41 -4.56
C VAL A 74 27.38 23.58 -5.68
N TYR A 75 28.46 22.87 -5.38
CA TYR A 75 29.18 22.03 -6.34
C TYR A 75 29.26 20.58 -5.83
N ARG A 76 28.66 19.66 -6.58
CA ARG A 76 28.70 18.22 -6.29
C ARG A 76 29.97 17.62 -6.88
N TYR A 77 30.79 16.96 -6.05
CA TYR A 77 32.11 16.48 -6.48
C TYR A 77 32.33 14.98 -6.27
N ASP A 78 31.43 14.26 -5.59
CA ASP A 78 31.57 12.82 -5.36
C ASP A 78 31.71 12.04 -6.68
N THR A 79 30.88 12.30 -7.69
CA THR A 79 30.99 11.62 -8.99
C THR A 79 32.06 12.22 -9.89
N ASP A 80 32.18 13.55 -9.88
CA ASP A 80 33.04 14.27 -10.82
C ASP A 80 34.50 13.98 -10.54
N CYS A 81 34.89 13.81 -9.27
CA CYS A 81 36.25 13.54 -8.87
C CYS A 81 36.65 12.06 -8.93
N VAL A 82 35.82 11.19 -9.53
CA VAL A 82 36.17 9.80 -9.83
C VAL A 82 36.56 9.66 -11.31
N PRO A 83 37.74 9.08 -11.62
CA PRO A 83 38.15 8.80 -12.99
C PRO A 83 37.12 7.94 -13.74
N PRO A 84 36.86 8.20 -15.04
CA PRO A 84 35.86 7.43 -15.81
C PRO A 84 36.07 5.91 -15.75
N SER A 85 37.32 5.44 -15.72
CA SER A 85 37.68 4.02 -15.62
C SER A 85 37.26 3.36 -14.29
N SER A 86 37.11 4.14 -13.23
CA SER A 86 36.79 3.64 -11.87
C SER A 86 35.34 3.88 -11.46
N ARG A 87 34.50 4.48 -12.34
CA ARG A 87 33.08 4.77 -12.04
C ARG A 87 32.23 3.51 -11.86
N ASN A 88 32.63 2.39 -12.46
CA ASN A 88 31.93 1.11 -12.32
C ASN A 88 32.09 0.52 -10.91
N ASN A 89 33.11 0.94 -10.15
CA ASN A 89 33.32 0.51 -8.76
C ASN A 89 33.97 1.63 -7.93
N MET A 90 33.16 2.61 -7.55
CA MET A 90 33.60 3.78 -6.78
C MET A 90 34.03 3.43 -5.33
N VAL A 91 33.52 2.32 -4.78
CA VAL A 91 33.93 1.83 -3.45
C VAL A 91 35.37 1.32 -3.49
N ALA A 92 35.75 0.56 -4.51
CA ALA A 92 37.14 0.13 -4.69
C ALA A 92 38.08 1.32 -4.92
N TYR A 93 37.64 2.33 -5.69
CA TYR A 93 38.41 3.55 -5.91
C TYR A 93 38.71 4.31 -4.61
N ILE A 94 37.69 4.55 -3.78
CA ILE A 94 37.86 5.32 -2.55
C ILE A 94 38.65 4.58 -1.48
N GLN A 95 38.63 3.24 -1.50
CA GLN A 95 39.40 2.38 -0.60
C GLN A 95 40.83 2.11 -1.09
N GLY A 96 41.13 2.37 -2.36
CA GLY A 96 42.46 2.18 -2.93
C GLY A 96 43.51 3.19 -2.42
N GLU A 97 44.78 2.84 -2.60
CA GLU A 97 45.96 3.62 -2.15
C GLU A 97 46.34 4.78 -3.09
N GLY A 98 45.66 4.93 -4.23
CA GLY A 98 45.93 5.99 -5.19
C GLY A 98 45.56 7.39 -4.68
N ASP A 99 46.25 8.41 -5.20
CA ASP A 99 45.94 9.81 -4.91
C ASP A 99 44.57 10.21 -5.50
N LYS A 100 43.78 10.94 -4.70
CA LYS A 100 42.37 11.28 -4.99
C LYS A 100 42.19 12.78 -5.18
N ILE A 101 43.26 13.43 -5.65
CA ILE A 101 43.27 14.85 -6.00
C ILE A 101 42.42 15.11 -7.25
N CYS A 102 41.62 16.16 -7.18
CA CYS A 102 40.70 16.56 -8.22
C CYS A 102 40.66 18.09 -8.34
N ASN A 103 40.93 18.61 -9.55
CA ASN A 103 40.87 20.04 -9.85
C ASN A 103 39.54 20.41 -10.47
N ARG A 104 38.87 21.42 -9.89
CA ARG A 104 37.56 21.91 -10.36
C ARG A 104 37.52 23.42 -10.40
N THR A 105 36.80 23.96 -11.35
CA THR A 105 36.60 25.40 -11.52
C THR A 105 35.16 25.77 -11.20
N LEU A 106 34.99 26.75 -10.31
CA LEU A 106 33.69 27.29 -9.90
C LEU A 106 33.58 28.73 -10.40
N THR A 107 32.46 29.08 -11.00
CA THR A 107 32.18 30.45 -11.45
C THR A 107 31.28 31.15 -10.43
N VAL A 108 31.69 32.33 -9.98
CA VAL A 108 30.92 33.16 -9.05
C VAL A 108 29.85 33.91 -9.83
N THR A 109 28.58 33.58 -9.62
CA THR A 109 27.45 34.14 -10.40
C THR A 109 26.94 35.48 -9.85
N LYS A 110 27.10 35.72 -8.55
CA LYS A 110 26.68 36.94 -7.84
C LYS A 110 27.80 37.38 -6.89
N PRO A 111 27.94 38.69 -6.61
CA PRO A 111 28.97 39.16 -5.69
C PRO A 111 28.74 38.56 -4.29
N MET A 112 29.81 38.05 -3.67
CA MET A 112 29.81 37.48 -2.33
C MET A 112 30.76 38.29 -1.45
N LYS A 113 30.19 38.99 -0.47
CA LYS A 113 30.95 39.80 0.47
C LYS A 113 31.58 38.92 1.57
N HIS A 114 32.81 39.24 1.97
CA HIS A 114 33.51 38.54 3.03
C HIS A 114 32.85 38.76 4.41
N PRO A 115 32.89 37.77 5.33
CA PRO A 115 33.45 36.43 5.14
C PRO A 115 32.55 35.53 4.29
N VAL A 116 33.14 34.81 3.31
CA VAL A 116 32.46 33.77 2.53
C VAL A 116 32.66 32.43 3.21
N TYR A 117 31.57 31.77 3.60
CA TYR A 117 31.62 30.54 4.36
C TYR A 117 31.75 29.33 3.45
N VAL A 118 32.69 28.45 3.76
CA VAL A 118 32.95 27.19 3.06
C VAL A 118 32.31 26.07 3.87
N TYR A 119 31.32 25.38 3.31
CA TYR A 119 30.67 24.22 3.92
C TYR A 119 30.93 22.97 3.09
N TYR A 120 31.00 21.83 3.77
CA TYR A 120 30.75 20.54 3.15
C TYR A 120 29.33 20.08 3.48
N GLN A 121 28.64 19.53 2.48
CA GLN A 121 27.32 18.93 2.61
C GLN A 121 27.44 17.43 2.40
N LEU A 122 26.93 16.67 3.36
CA LEU A 122 26.76 15.22 3.27
C LEU A 122 25.29 14.88 3.18
N GLU A 123 24.98 13.90 2.34
CA GLU A 123 23.64 13.34 2.18
C GLU A 123 23.66 11.84 2.49
N ASN A 124 22.51 11.33 2.94
CA ASN A 124 22.33 9.94 3.35
C ASN A 124 23.28 9.49 4.49
N PHE A 125 23.65 10.41 5.40
CA PHE A 125 24.49 10.10 6.56
C PHE A 125 23.77 10.42 7.87
N TYR A 126 23.42 9.39 8.64
CA TYR A 126 22.49 9.49 9.77
C TYR A 126 23.19 9.80 11.11
N GLN A 127 23.67 11.04 11.28
CA GLN A 127 24.24 11.48 12.58
C GLN A 127 23.22 11.47 13.73
N ASN A 128 21.92 11.41 13.44
CA ASN A 128 20.83 11.34 14.41
C ASN A 128 20.51 9.92 14.91
N HIS A 129 21.16 8.89 14.35
CA HIS A 129 20.89 7.50 14.75
C HIS A 129 21.28 7.26 16.22
N ARG A 130 20.36 6.67 17.02
CA ARG A 130 20.50 6.56 18.48
C ARG A 130 21.82 5.92 18.92
N ARG A 131 22.27 4.85 18.24
CA ARG A 131 23.55 4.18 18.56
C ARG A 131 24.76 5.06 18.24
N TYR A 132 24.70 5.82 17.15
CA TYR A 132 25.78 6.72 16.74
C TYR A 132 25.92 7.88 17.72
N VAL A 133 24.81 8.56 18.06
CA VAL A 133 24.79 9.68 19.02
C VAL A 133 25.25 9.26 20.41
N LYS A 134 24.89 8.05 20.85
CA LYS A 134 25.30 7.50 22.15
C LYS A 134 26.77 7.10 22.20
N SER A 135 27.39 6.77 21.08
CA SER A 135 28.77 6.29 20.98
C SER A 135 29.76 7.45 21.09
N ARG A 136 29.93 7.96 22.31
CA ARG A 136 30.90 8.98 22.74
C ARG A 136 30.90 9.09 24.27
N ASN A 137 31.94 9.69 24.86
CA ASN A 137 31.95 10.04 26.29
C ASN A 137 32.24 11.55 26.48
N ASP A 138 31.23 12.31 26.92
CA ASP A 138 31.34 13.75 27.11
C ASP A 138 32.24 14.15 28.31
N ALA A 139 32.44 13.26 29.28
CA ALA A 139 33.36 13.49 30.41
C ALA A 139 34.83 13.37 29.94
N GLN A 140 35.12 12.36 29.11
CA GLN A 140 36.42 12.16 28.46
C GLN A 140 36.83 13.38 27.61
N LEU A 141 35.87 14.00 26.90
CA LEU A 141 36.12 15.21 26.10
C LEU A 141 36.52 16.43 26.95
N ARG A 142 36.10 16.49 28.22
CA ARG A 142 36.30 17.66 29.09
C ARG A 142 37.53 17.56 29.98
N SER A 143 37.83 16.38 30.52
CA SER A 143 38.85 16.20 31.55
C SER A 143 39.80 15.03 31.24
N PRO A 144 41.12 15.22 31.37
CA PRO A 144 42.09 14.12 31.28
C PRO A 144 41.91 13.03 32.35
N SER A 145 41.28 13.35 33.50
CA SER A 145 41.02 12.36 34.56
C SER A 145 40.07 11.25 34.12
N GLU A 146 39.20 11.53 33.15
CA GLU A 146 38.16 10.62 32.66
C GLU A 146 38.60 9.87 31.39
N GLU A 147 39.90 9.92 31.06
CA GLU A 147 40.45 9.30 29.85
C GLU A 147 40.10 7.81 29.70
N ARG A 148 40.09 7.08 30.82
CA ARG A 148 39.79 5.64 30.87
C ARG A 148 38.30 5.31 30.91
N ASP A 149 37.41 6.30 31.07
CA ASP A 149 35.96 6.06 31.07
C ASP A 149 35.44 5.99 29.63
N VAL A 150 35.45 4.78 29.06
CA VAL A 150 35.04 4.54 27.66
C VAL A 150 33.75 3.72 27.54
N LYS A 151 33.00 3.54 28.64
CA LYS A 151 31.82 2.64 28.73
C LYS A 151 30.75 2.91 27.66
N THR A 152 30.55 4.17 27.28
CA THR A 152 29.55 4.57 26.29
C THR A 152 30.11 4.68 24.87
N CYS A 153 31.42 4.44 24.66
CA CYS A 153 32.09 4.66 23.39
C CYS A 153 32.10 3.45 22.44
N ALA A 154 31.58 2.29 22.87
CA ALA A 154 31.53 1.11 22.01
C ALA A 154 30.83 1.43 20.66
N PRO A 155 31.30 0.84 19.54
CA PRO A 155 32.42 -0.10 19.42
C PRO A 155 33.83 0.53 19.34
N GLU A 156 33.96 1.86 19.25
CA GLU A 156 35.26 2.54 19.06
C GLU A 156 35.77 3.13 20.38
N ASP A 157 36.00 2.25 21.36
CA ASP A 157 36.32 2.62 22.73
C ASP A 157 37.82 2.46 23.08
N ASN A 158 38.49 1.43 22.55
CA ASN A 158 39.91 1.15 22.79
C ASN A 158 40.60 0.48 21.59
N VAL A 159 41.92 0.59 21.50
CA VAL A 159 42.77 -0.18 20.56
C VAL A 159 43.86 -0.88 21.35
N GLY A 160 43.91 -2.22 21.26
CA GLY A 160 44.92 -3.00 21.98
C GLY A 160 44.83 -2.90 23.50
N GLY A 161 43.64 -2.62 24.06
CA GLY A 161 43.42 -2.43 25.50
C GLY A 161 43.69 -1.03 26.03
N GLU A 162 44.20 -0.12 25.19
CA GLU A 162 44.42 1.30 25.53
C GLU A 162 43.27 2.18 25.01
N PRO A 163 42.78 3.17 25.78
CA PRO A 163 41.64 3.98 25.40
C PRO A 163 41.93 4.84 24.16
N ILE A 164 40.92 5.00 23.31
CA ILE A 164 40.94 5.99 22.21
C ILE A 164 40.52 7.35 22.78
N VAL A 165 41.22 8.42 22.42
CA VAL A 165 40.86 9.79 22.80
C VAL A 165 40.85 10.68 21.56
N PRO A 166 39.71 11.32 21.22
CA PRO A 166 38.36 11.06 21.74
C PRO A 166 37.78 9.72 21.27
N CYS A 167 37.09 8.98 22.16
CA CYS A 167 36.44 7.71 21.81
C CYS A 167 35.04 7.87 21.20
N GLY A 168 34.58 6.82 20.51
CA GLY A 168 33.22 6.67 20.00
C GLY A 168 33.05 6.96 18.51
N LEU A 169 31.98 6.41 17.93
CA LEU A 169 31.70 6.47 16.49
C LEU A 169 31.56 7.90 15.96
N VAL A 170 31.07 8.84 16.78
CA VAL A 170 30.94 10.24 16.36
C VAL A 170 32.30 10.81 16.01
N ALA A 171 33.28 10.66 16.91
CA ALA A 171 34.64 11.13 16.66
C ALA A 171 35.34 10.29 15.59
N TRP A 172 35.24 8.96 15.67
CA TRP A 172 35.90 8.03 14.75
C TRP A 172 35.53 8.24 13.27
N SER A 173 34.32 8.70 12.98
CA SER A 173 33.86 8.96 11.60
C SER A 173 34.18 10.38 11.08
N LEU A 174 35.14 11.08 11.68
CA LEU A 174 35.51 12.46 11.35
C LEU A 174 35.69 12.69 9.84
N PHE A 175 35.06 13.72 9.30
CA PHE A 175 35.18 14.08 7.88
C PHE A 175 36.63 14.45 7.50
N ASN A 176 37.12 13.95 6.35
CA ASN A 176 38.55 14.04 5.98
C ASN A 176 38.84 14.48 4.54
N ASP A 177 37.86 15.00 3.81
CA ASP A 177 38.16 15.69 2.54
C ASP A 177 38.83 17.04 2.82
N THR A 178 39.65 17.50 1.87
CA THR A 178 40.33 18.80 1.95
C THR A 178 40.03 19.66 0.74
N TYR A 179 40.03 20.98 0.95
CA TYR A 179 39.76 21.98 -0.09
C TYR A 179 40.83 23.06 -0.05
N SER A 180 41.43 23.36 -1.20
CA SER A 180 42.30 24.52 -1.40
C SER A 180 41.78 25.37 -2.55
N PHE A 181 41.71 26.68 -2.36
CA PHE A 181 41.10 27.61 -3.30
C PHE A 181 42.15 28.55 -3.90
N SER A 182 42.03 28.85 -5.19
CA SER A 182 42.80 29.88 -5.86
C SER A 182 41.94 30.68 -6.83
N ARG A 183 42.26 31.96 -7.01
CA ARG A 183 41.64 32.86 -7.99
C ARG A 183 42.76 33.42 -8.86
N ASN A 184 42.72 33.20 -10.18
CA ASN A 184 43.77 33.63 -11.11
C ASN A 184 45.19 33.25 -10.66
N SER A 185 45.36 32.00 -10.19
CA SER A 185 46.62 31.47 -9.64
C SER A 185 47.11 32.12 -8.32
N GLN A 186 46.35 33.04 -7.73
CA GLN A 186 46.59 33.55 -6.37
C GLN A 186 45.81 32.70 -5.36
N GLN A 187 46.47 32.25 -4.29
CA GLN A 187 45.83 31.43 -3.27
C GLN A 187 44.80 32.24 -2.47
N LEU A 188 43.61 31.67 -2.27
CA LEU A 188 42.59 32.19 -1.38
C LEU A 188 42.67 31.41 -0.05
N PRO A 189 43.27 31.98 1.01
CA PRO A 189 43.44 31.27 2.27
C PRO A 189 42.08 31.01 2.93
N VAL A 190 41.88 29.77 3.37
CA VAL A 190 40.70 29.37 4.15
C VAL A 190 41.03 29.49 5.62
N ASN A 191 40.42 30.45 6.30
CA ASN A 191 40.51 30.62 7.73
C ASN A 191 39.67 29.54 8.43
N LYS A 192 40.34 28.67 9.21
CA LYS A 192 39.71 27.62 10.03
C LYS A 192 39.56 27.99 11.51
N LYS A 193 39.87 29.24 11.89
CA LYS A 193 39.66 29.74 13.26
C LYS A 193 38.24 30.28 13.41
N ASP A 194 37.69 30.15 14.61
CA ASP A 194 36.35 30.62 14.97
C ASP A 194 35.24 30.07 14.07
N ILE A 195 35.36 28.79 13.69
CA ILE A 195 34.33 28.05 12.92
C ILE A 195 33.38 27.27 13.83
N SER A 196 33.82 26.99 15.06
CA SER A 196 33.02 26.37 16.12
C SER A 196 32.43 27.43 17.06
N TRP A 197 31.52 27.01 17.93
CA TRP A 197 30.95 27.90 18.94
C TRP A 197 31.93 28.10 20.08
N LYS A 198 32.10 29.34 20.52
CA LYS A 198 32.96 29.68 21.66
C LYS A 198 32.63 28.85 22.91
N SER A 199 31.34 28.64 23.19
CA SER A 199 30.87 27.81 24.31
C SER A 199 31.34 26.36 24.23
N ASP A 200 31.44 25.78 23.03
CA ASP A 200 31.88 24.40 22.87
C ASP A 200 33.39 24.30 23.14
N ARG A 201 34.19 25.26 22.62
CA ARG A 201 35.64 25.35 22.88
C ARG A 201 36.00 25.58 24.34
N GLU A 202 35.18 26.34 25.06
CA GLU A 202 35.48 26.72 26.45
C GLU A 202 34.91 25.76 27.50
N HIS A 203 33.79 25.07 27.22
CA HIS A 203 33.07 24.29 28.22
C HIS A 203 32.84 22.81 27.86
N LYS A 204 32.94 22.41 26.59
CA LYS A 204 32.68 21.01 26.18
C LYS A 204 33.94 20.24 25.84
N PHE A 205 34.99 20.91 25.36
CA PHE A 205 36.27 20.30 25.03
C PHE A 205 37.36 20.86 25.95
N GLY A 206 38.12 19.96 26.59
CA GLY A 206 39.13 20.32 27.57
C GLY A 206 40.40 20.90 26.93
N LYS A 207 40.97 21.92 27.57
CA LYS A 207 42.24 22.57 27.16
C LYS A 207 43.49 21.71 27.36
N ASN A 208 43.37 20.67 28.19
CA ASN A 208 44.47 19.76 28.54
C ASN A 208 44.22 18.33 28.06
N VAL A 209 43.21 18.10 27.21
CA VAL A 209 42.89 16.78 26.65
C VAL A 209 43.48 16.71 25.25
N PHE A 210 44.38 15.75 25.00
CA PHE A 210 45.07 15.57 23.72
C PHE A 210 44.65 14.25 23.06
N PRO A 211 44.59 14.17 21.72
CA PRO A 211 44.29 12.93 21.03
C PRO A 211 45.27 11.80 21.35
N LYS A 212 44.77 10.59 21.54
CA LYS A 212 45.56 9.37 21.79
C LYS A 212 44.93 8.18 21.08
N ASN A 213 45.75 7.30 20.49
CA ASN A 213 45.31 6.06 19.80
C ASN A 213 44.18 6.28 18.77
N PHE A 214 44.05 7.48 18.23
CA PHE A 214 42.94 7.86 17.35
C PHE A 214 43.28 7.53 15.89
N GLN A 215 42.43 6.74 15.23
CA GLN A 215 42.65 6.21 13.86
C GLN A 215 43.93 5.36 13.70
N THR A 216 44.41 4.71 14.77
CA THR A 216 45.63 3.87 14.72
C THR A 216 45.34 2.39 14.44
N GLY A 217 44.09 1.94 14.61
CA GLY A 217 43.64 0.57 14.32
C GLY A 217 42.93 0.45 12.97
N ALA A 218 42.78 -0.78 12.46
CA ALA A 218 41.94 -1.08 11.31
C ALA A 218 40.54 -1.54 11.79
N PRO A 219 39.44 -1.02 11.23
CA PRO A 219 39.36 -0.08 10.10
C PRO A 219 39.63 1.39 10.47
N ILE A 220 40.08 2.19 9.49
CA ILE A 220 40.17 3.65 9.59
C ILE A 220 38.81 4.25 9.19
N GLY A 221 38.22 5.06 10.06
CA GLY A 221 36.87 5.58 9.89
C GLY A 221 36.76 6.96 9.27
N GLY A 222 37.84 7.73 9.25
CA GLY A 222 37.79 9.13 8.89
C GLY A 222 39.13 9.86 8.97
N GLY A 223 39.08 11.11 9.42
CA GLY A 223 40.23 12.01 9.51
C GLY A 223 41.06 11.77 10.75
N THR A 224 42.32 12.21 10.71
CA THR A 224 43.24 12.17 11.85
C THR A 224 43.22 13.50 12.61
N LEU A 225 43.71 13.47 13.85
CA LEU A 225 43.82 14.64 14.72
C LEU A 225 45.30 14.97 14.99
N ASN A 226 45.60 16.23 15.28
CA ASN A 226 46.95 16.66 15.64
C ASN A 226 47.22 16.36 17.12
N ILE A 227 48.15 15.44 17.37
CA ILE A 227 48.51 14.96 18.72
C ILE A 227 49.12 16.08 19.58
N SER A 228 49.74 17.09 18.96
CA SER A 228 50.36 18.23 19.67
C SER A 228 49.35 19.33 20.03
N LYS A 229 48.08 19.22 19.63
CA LYS A 229 47.03 20.21 19.93
C LYS A 229 45.95 19.62 20.84
N PRO A 230 45.47 20.37 21.84
CA PRO A 230 44.36 19.90 22.67
C PRO A 230 43.06 19.90 21.87
N LEU A 231 42.08 19.07 22.29
CA LEU A 231 40.78 18.93 21.60
C LEU A 231 40.03 20.26 21.48
N SER A 232 40.18 21.17 22.46
CA SER A 232 39.57 22.51 22.45
C SER A 232 40.04 23.40 21.30
N GLU A 233 41.22 23.13 20.72
CA GLU A 233 41.79 23.88 19.61
C GLU A 233 41.56 23.21 18.24
N GLN A 234 40.96 22.02 18.22
CA GLN A 234 40.67 21.28 16.99
C GLN A 234 39.24 21.55 16.53
N GLU A 235 38.99 22.75 16.02
CA GLU A 235 37.64 23.21 15.69
C GLU A 235 36.90 22.34 14.66
N ASP A 236 37.62 21.73 13.71
CA ASP A 236 37.05 20.79 12.73
C ASP A 236 36.35 19.59 13.43
N LEU A 237 36.98 19.06 14.49
CA LEU A 237 36.39 18.02 15.34
C LEU A 237 35.17 18.56 16.08
N ILE A 238 35.26 19.76 16.66
CA ILE A 238 34.16 20.36 17.44
C ILE A 238 32.92 20.58 16.56
N VAL A 239 33.11 21.04 15.32
CA VAL A 239 32.04 21.18 14.33
C VAL A 239 31.42 19.82 13.99
N TRP A 240 32.24 18.78 13.80
CA TRP A 240 31.78 17.43 13.47
C TRP A 240 30.99 16.78 14.61
N MET A 241 31.45 16.93 15.86
CA MET A 241 30.86 16.34 17.06
C MET A 241 29.46 16.87 17.40
N ARG A 242 29.04 17.99 16.80
CA ARG A 242 27.65 18.47 16.87
C ARG A 242 26.80 17.69 15.87
N THR A 243 26.18 16.60 16.28
CA THR A 243 25.37 15.75 15.41
C THR A 243 24.21 16.52 14.74
N ALA A 244 23.94 16.22 13.47
CA ALA A 244 22.80 16.77 12.74
C ALA A 244 21.50 16.02 13.05
N ALA A 245 20.36 16.72 13.00
CA ALA A 245 19.03 16.13 13.24
C ALA A 245 18.47 15.38 12.02
N LEU A 246 18.96 15.69 10.82
CA LEU A 246 18.52 15.13 9.55
C LEU A 246 19.71 14.45 8.83
N PRO A 247 19.45 13.45 7.96
CA PRO A 247 20.49 12.72 7.22
C PRO A 247 21.20 13.54 6.12
N THR A 248 20.63 14.70 5.78
CA THR A 248 21.25 15.69 4.90
C THR A 248 21.59 16.91 5.74
N PHE A 249 22.88 17.25 5.80
CA PHE A 249 23.36 18.36 6.62
C PHE A 249 24.59 19.03 6.03
N ARG A 250 24.81 20.27 6.47
CA ARG A 250 26.00 21.08 6.16
C ARG A 250 26.82 21.29 7.44
N LYS A 251 28.14 21.28 7.31
CA LYS A 251 29.08 21.62 8.39
C LYS A 251 30.07 22.65 7.88
N LEU A 252 30.42 23.60 8.73
CA LEU A 252 31.34 24.67 8.38
C LEU A 252 32.77 24.12 8.31
N TYR A 253 33.42 24.26 7.17
CA TYR A 253 34.82 23.88 6.94
C TYR A 253 35.77 25.05 7.23
N GLY A 254 35.36 26.28 6.91
CA GLY A 254 36.22 27.46 7.00
C GLY A 254 35.57 28.71 6.42
N LYS A 255 36.31 29.82 6.42
CA LYS A 255 35.87 31.11 5.88
C LYS A 255 36.94 31.69 4.96
N ILE A 256 36.53 32.27 3.84
CA ILE A 256 37.38 33.04 2.95
C ILE A 256 37.16 34.51 3.31
N GLU A 257 38.23 35.18 3.74
CA GLU A 257 38.20 36.57 4.26
C GLU A 257 38.38 37.62 3.15
N THR A 258 38.10 37.24 1.90
CA THR A 258 38.26 38.08 0.71
C THR A 258 36.95 38.11 -0.07
N ASP A 259 36.59 39.28 -0.60
CA ASP A 259 35.43 39.44 -1.47
C ASP A 259 35.59 38.66 -2.78
N LEU A 260 34.50 38.02 -3.22
CA LEU A 260 34.39 37.35 -4.52
C LEU A 260 33.43 38.12 -5.40
N HIS A 261 33.89 38.55 -6.57
CA HIS A 261 33.08 39.32 -7.51
C HIS A 261 32.34 38.42 -8.49
N ALA A 262 31.21 38.89 -9.01
CA ALA A 262 30.51 38.18 -10.08
C ALA A 262 31.43 38.07 -11.32
N GLY A 263 31.53 36.87 -11.88
CA GLY A 263 32.44 36.53 -12.97
C GLY A 263 33.79 35.96 -12.52
N ASP A 264 34.15 36.03 -11.24
CA ASP A 264 35.38 35.41 -10.72
C ASP A 264 35.35 33.90 -10.99
N THR A 265 36.48 33.35 -11.45
CA THR A 265 36.69 31.91 -11.61
C THR A 265 37.61 31.41 -10.50
N ILE A 266 37.06 30.54 -9.65
CA ILE A 266 37.73 29.97 -8.49
C ILE A 266 38.16 28.54 -8.84
N THR A 267 39.45 28.29 -8.84
CA THR A 267 40.00 26.94 -8.97
C THR A 267 40.06 26.32 -7.58
N VAL A 268 39.45 25.15 -7.43
CA VAL A 268 39.43 24.34 -6.22
C VAL A 268 40.24 23.07 -6.47
N LEU A 269 41.25 22.87 -5.63
CA LEU A 269 41.99 21.62 -5.51
C LEU A 269 41.35 20.84 -4.36
N LEU A 270 40.66 19.74 -4.69
CA LEU A 270 39.96 18.88 -3.74
C LEU A 270 40.72 17.57 -3.52
N GLN A 271 40.77 17.09 -2.28
CA GLN A 271 41.13 15.69 -1.99
C GLN A 271 39.88 14.92 -1.55
N ASN A 272 39.49 13.94 -2.38
CA ASN A 272 38.28 13.14 -2.20
C ASN A 272 38.57 11.86 -1.38
N ASN A 273 38.68 11.98 -0.05
CA ASN A 273 39.11 10.90 0.85
C ASN A 273 37.96 10.19 1.59
N TYR A 274 36.88 10.91 1.89
CA TYR A 274 35.79 10.43 2.73
C TYR A 274 34.90 9.45 1.97
N ASN A 275 34.76 8.22 2.46
CA ASN A 275 34.00 7.19 1.76
C ASN A 275 32.50 7.38 1.94
N THR A 276 31.83 7.98 0.94
CA THR A 276 30.37 8.04 0.89
C THR A 276 29.74 6.96 0.02
N TYR A 277 30.51 6.30 -0.84
CA TYR A 277 29.96 5.31 -1.77
C TYR A 277 29.50 4.03 -1.07
N SER A 278 30.14 3.64 0.04
CA SER A 278 29.76 2.45 0.83
C SER A 278 28.34 2.51 1.40
N PHE A 279 27.79 3.70 1.58
CA PHE A 279 26.43 3.93 2.08
C PHE A 279 25.57 4.74 1.11
N ASN A 280 25.97 4.82 -0.18
CA ASN A 280 25.24 5.55 -1.21
C ASN A 280 24.98 7.04 -0.85
N GLY A 281 25.95 7.68 -0.19
CA GLY A 281 25.90 9.10 0.16
C GLY A 281 26.50 10.01 -0.90
N GLN A 282 26.09 11.28 -0.89
CA GLN A 282 26.58 12.31 -1.81
C GLN A 282 27.41 13.36 -1.07
N LYS A 283 28.34 14.02 -1.79
CA LYS A 283 29.19 15.08 -1.24
C LYS A 283 29.14 16.33 -2.09
N LYS A 284 28.87 17.46 -1.45
CA LYS A 284 28.84 18.76 -2.11
C LYS A 284 29.70 19.76 -1.35
N LEU A 285 30.47 20.55 -2.08
CA LEU A 285 31.15 21.73 -1.60
C LEU A 285 30.20 22.91 -1.77
N VAL A 286 30.03 23.72 -0.71
CA VAL A 286 29.12 24.86 -0.73
C VAL A 286 29.85 26.12 -0.29
N LEU A 287 29.88 27.14 -1.14
CA LEU A 287 30.28 28.49 -0.75
C LEU A 287 29.02 29.30 -0.50
N SER A 288 28.90 29.94 0.66
CA SER A 288 27.69 30.66 1.03
C SER A 288 27.99 31.97 1.76
N THR A 289 27.17 32.97 1.53
CA THR A 289 27.13 34.20 2.35
C THR A 289 26.17 33.97 3.54
N THR A 290 26.06 34.93 4.45
CA THR A 290 25.07 34.85 5.54
C THR A 290 24.25 36.11 5.62
N SER A 291 23.02 35.95 6.09
CA SER A 291 22.15 37.03 6.53
C SER A 291 22.15 37.10 8.06
N TRP A 292 21.42 38.07 8.63
CA TRP A 292 21.19 38.13 10.08
C TRP A 292 20.44 36.89 10.61
N LEU A 293 19.74 36.15 9.73
CA LEU A 293 19.06 34.89 10.04
C LEU A 293 20.01 33.67 9.91
N GLY A 294 21.26 33.90 9.51
CA GLY A 294 22.24 32.86 9.20
C GLY A 294 22.25 32.50 7.71
N GLY A 295 22.51 31.23 7.41
CA GLY A 295 22.50 30.71 6.04
C GLY A 295 21.10 30.70 5.41
N ARG A 296 21.02 30.37 4.13
CA ARG A 296 19.76 30.36 3.39
C ARG A 296 18.75 29.38 4.02
N ASN A 297 17.60 29.88 4.45
CA ASN A 297 16.54 29.11 5.07
C ASN A 297 15.15 29.72 4.75
N ASP A 298 14.56 29.29 3.64
CA ASP A 298 13.27 29.81 3.16
C ASP A 298 12.09 29.30 4.03
N PHE A 299 12.27 28.20 4.78
CA PHE A 299 11.22 27.56 5.57
C PHE A 299 10.61 28.49 6.61
N LEU A 300 11.45 29.24 7.36
CA LEU A 300 10.94 30.10 8.43
C LEU A 300 10.05 31.23 7.88
N GLY A 301 10.44 31.83 6.75
CA GLY A 301 9.64 32.85 6.06
C GLY A 301 8.31 32.29 5.56
N ILE A 302 8.34 31.12 4.89
CA ILE A 302 7.14 30.44 4.38
C ILE A 302 6.20 30.03 5.53
N ALA A 303 6.75 29.54 6.65
CA ALA A 303 5.96 29.14 7.81
C ALA A 303 5.19 30.34 8.42
N TYR A 304 5.86 31.47 8.64
CA TYR A 304 5.20 32.68 9.15
C TYR A 304 4.15 33.24 8.17
N LEU A 305 4.43 33.23 6.86
CA LEU A 305 3.45 33.63 5.84
C LEU A 305 2.21 32.73 5.86
N THR A 306 2.41 31.41 5.96
CA THR A 306 1.33 30.42 5.96
C THR A 306 0.46 30.58 7.21
N VAL A 307 1.07 30.59 8.41
CA VAL A 307 0.34 30.77 9.67
C VAL A 307 -0.36 32.13 9.70
N GLY A 308 0.31 33.19 9.26
CA GLY A 308 -0.28 34.53 9.19
C GLY A 308 -1.50 34.60 8.26
N SER A 309 -1.42 33.95 7.09
CA SER A 309 -2.52 33.90 6.11
C SER A 309 -3.71 33.07 6.62
N ILE A 310 -3.45 31.92 7.27
CA ILE A 310 -4.49 31.11 7.91
C ILE A 310 -5.18 31.90 9.02
N CYS A 311 -4.42 32.59 9.88
CA CYS A 311 -4.98 33.44 10.93
C CYS A 311 -5.87 34.55 10.34
N LEU A 312 -5.45 35.21 9.26
CA LEU A 312 -6.25 36.26 8.61
C LEU A 312 -7.53 35.68 7.99
N PHE A 313 -7.45 34.52 7.33
CA PHE A 313 -8.61 33.80 6.80
C PHE A 313 -9.61 33.41 7.91
N LEU A 314 -9.11 32.87 9.04
CA LEU A 314 -9.94 32.53 10.19
C LEU A 314 -10.58 33.78 10.82
N ALA A 315 -9.86 34.89 10.91
CA ALA A 315 -10.42 36.15 11.41
C ALA A 315 -11.59 36.64 10.55
N VAL A 316 -11.44 36.61 9.21
CA VAL A 316 -12.51 36.95 8.26
C VAL A 316 -13.68 35.98 8.39
N THR A 317 -13.42 34.68 8.45
CA THR A 317 -14.46 33.65 8.58
C THR A 317 -15.26 33.83 9.88
N PHE A 318 -14.59 34.01 11.02
CA PHE A 318 -15.25 34.26 12.30
C PHE A 318 -15.99 35.60 12.32
N ALA A 319 -15.48 36.64 11.66
CA ALA A 319 -16.18 37.92 11.52
C ALA A 319 -17.46 37.77 10.70
N VAL A 320 -17.43 37.05 9.58
CA VAL A 320 -18.62 36.74 8.77
C VAL A 320 -19.62 35.92 9.59
N LEU A 321 -19.19 34.87 10.29
CA LEU A 321 -20.07 34.07 11.15
C LEU A 321 -20.68 34.91 12.28
N TYR A 322 -19.91 35.81 12.88
CA TYR A 322 -20.39 36.70 13.93
C TYR A 322 -21.43 37.71 13.43
N LEU A 323 -21.28 38.20 12.19
CA LEU A 323 -22.22 39.15 11.57
C LEU A 323 -23.47 38.46 11.02
N VAL A 324 -23.35 37.26 10.43
CA VAL A 324 -24.45 36.55 9.78
C VAL A 324 -25.31 35.75 10.80
N LYS A 325 -24.69 35.21 11.86
CA LYS A 325 -25.38 34.47 12.93
C LYS A 325 -24.91 34.96 14.31
N PRO A 326 -25.35 36.14 14.77
CA PRO A 326 -24.95 36.65 16.07
C PRO A 326 -25.43 35.71 17.19
N ARG A 327 -24.49 35.02 17.84
CA ARG A 327 -24.78 34.20 19.03
C ARG A 327 -24.94 35.12 20.25
N GLN A 328 -26.05 34.98 20.97
CA GLN A 328 -26.17 35.57 22.31
C GLN A 328 -25.36 34.72 23.29
N LEU A 329 -24.45 35.35 24.04
CA LEU A 329 -23.71 34.66 25.11
C LEU A 329 -24.70 34.29 26.22
N GLY A 330 -24.79 33.00 26.53
CA GLY A 330 -25.62 32.50 27.63
C GLY A 330 -27.02 32.00 27.25
N ASP A 331 -27.31 31.77 25.96
CA ASP A 331 -28.59 31.21 25.53
C ASP A 331 -28.78 29.75 26.03
N PRO A 332 -29.73 29.51 26.96
CA PRO A 332 -29.93 28.19 27.56
C PRO A 332 -30.64 27.20 26.62
N SER A 333 -31.07 27.61 25.41
CA SER A 333 -31.69 26.72 24.41
C SER A 333 -30.71 25.73 23.76
N TYR A 334 -29.40 25.97 23.92
CA TYR A 334 -28.32 25.08 23.48
C TYR A 334 -27.77 24.18 24.59
N LEU A 335 -28.28 24.31 25.82
CA LEU A 335 -27.95 23.38 26.90
C LEU A 335 -28.69 22.06 26.64
N SER A 336 -27.94 20.96 26.56
CA SER A 336 -28.44 19.63 26.21
C SER A 336 -29.63 19.16 27.05
N TRP A 337 -29.73 19.60 28.31
CA TRP A 337 -30.81 19.28 29.25
C TRP A 337 -32.10 20.09 29.04
N ASN A 338 -32.08 21.15 28.24
CA ASN A 338 -33.26 21.99 27.97
C ASN A 338 -33.98 21.59 26.67
N ARG A 339 -33.43 20.64 25.91
CA ARG A 339 -34.10 20.00 24.78
C ARG A 339 -34.76 18.71 25.26
N SER A 340 -35.97 18.81 25.81
CA SER A 340 -37.08 17.82 25.79
C SER A 340 -38.03 17.98 26.98
N ALA A 341 -39.10 18.75 26.82
CA ALA A 341 -40.34 18.57 27.60
C ALA A 341 -41.49 19.26 26.86
N GLY A 342 -42.18 18.51 26.00
CA GLY A 342 -43.37 19.00 25.30
C GLY A 342 -43.95 17.94 24.38
N GLY A 343 -44.92 17.17 24.90
CA GLY A 343 -45.87 16.42 24.08
C GLY A 343 -45.96 14.93 24.37
N CYS A 344 -46.57 14.55 25.49
CA CYS A 344 -47.26 13.28 25.60
C CYS A 344 -48.47 13.48 26.51
N TYR A 345 -49.64 13.78 25.94
CA TYR A 345 -50.97 13.42 26.44
C TYR A 345 -51.95 13.49 25.25
N ASP A 346 -52.91 12.55 25.26
CA ASP A 346 -53.97 12.24 24.27
C ASP A 346 -53.52 11.32 23.12
N ALA A 347 -54.07 10.12 22.89
CA ALA A 347 -55.29 9.50 23.39
C ALA A 347 -55.20 7.96 23.26
N VAL A 348 -55.77 7.25 24.24
CA VAL A 348 -56.24 5.86 24.08
C VAL A 348 -57.76 5.93 24.02
N SER A 349 -58.37 5.47 22.92
CA SER A 349 -59.79 5.10 22.89
C SER A 349 -60.21 4.43 21.57
N VAL A 350 -60.71 3.20 21.72
CA VAL A 350 -61.66 2.44 20.86
C VAL A 350 -61.08 1.52 19.78
N ALA A 351 -61.16 0.23 20.10
CA ALA A 351 -61.20 -0.88 19.18
C ALA A 351 -62.62 -1.07 18.60
N SER A 352 -62.75 -1.39 17.30
CA SER A 352 -63.64 -2.45 16.77
C SER A 352 -63.79 -2.40 15.24
N GLY A 353 -63.50 -3.53 14.55
CA GLY A 353 -64.40 -4.11 13.54
C GLY A 353 -64.03 -4.10 12.05
N PHE A 354 -63.69 -5.30 11.53
CA PHE A 354 -63.97 -5.88 10.18
C PHE A 354 -63.41 -5.17 8.91
N SER A 355 -62.93 -5.80 7.81
CA SER A 355 -62.80 -7.19 7.31
C SER A 355 -62.04 -7.17 5.96
N MET A 356 -61.31 -8.25 5.62
CA MET A 356 -60.86 -8.75 4.28
C MET A 356 -60.13 -7.78 3.31
N SER A 357 -59.02 -8.15 2.64
CA SER A 357 -58.76 -9.41 1.93
C SER A 357 -57.26 -9.60 1.67
N ILE A 358 -56.87 -10.87 1.62
CA ILE A 358 -55.56 -11.39 1.23
C ILE A 358 -55.30 -11.13 -0.27
N SER A 359 -54.10 -10.67 -0.61
CA SER A 359 -53.43 -11.09 -1.85
C SER A 359 -51.98 -11.45 -1.52
N LEU A 360 -51.73 -12.75 -1.40
CA LEU A 360 -50.41 -13.36 -1.43
C LEU A 360 -49.72 -13.03 -2.77
N ARG A 361 -48.52 -12.48 -2.72
CA ARG A 361 -47.45 -12.85 -3.66
C ARG A 361 -46.25 -13.34 -2.87
N SER A 362 -45.97 -14.61 -3.08
CA SER A 362 -44.83 -15.37 -2.59
C SER A 362 -43.53 -14.93 -3.27
N SER A 363 -42.46 -14.72 -2.49
CA SER A 363 -41.11 -15.19 -2.86
C SER A 363 -40.10 -14.91 -1.74
N GLY A 364 -39.59 -16.00 -1.13
CA GLY A 364 -38.25 -16.07 -0.53
C GLY A 364 -38.12 -15.67 0.94
N CYS A 365 -38.02 -16.66 1.83
CA CYS A 365 -37.54 -16.47 3.21
C CYS A 365 -36.11 -15.91 3.21
N SER A 366 -35.93 -14.63 3.53
CA SER A 366 -34.70 -14.13 4.16
C SER A 366 -34.85 -14.23 5.68
N SER A 367 -33.83 -14.80 6.34
CA SER A 367 -33.85 -15.02 7.79
C SER A 367 -33.87 -13.69 8.57
N PRO A 368 -34.38 -13.66 9.83
CA PRO A 368 -34.47 -12.42 10.63
C PRO A 368 -33.12 -11.74 10.97
N ILE A 369 -32.00 -12.35 10.57
CA ILE A 369 -30.64 -12.06 11.01
C ILE A 369 -29.88 -11.16 10.02
N SER A 370 -30.22 -11.19 8.72
CA SER A 370 -29.68 -10.24 7.72
C SER A 370 -29.99 -8.79 8.11
N ALA A 371 -31.12 -8.60 8.81
CA ALA A 371 -31.65 -7.32 9.23
C ALA A 371 -30.75 -6.53 10.21
N THR A 372 -29.85 -7.16 10.97
CA THR A 372 -29.03 -6.43 11.97
C THR A 372 -27.77 -5.81 11.36
N LEU A 373 -27.10 -6.52 10.44
CA LEU A 373 -25.98 -5.98 9.68
C LEU A 373 -26.49 -4.95 8.65
N GLU A 374 -27.62 -5.23 8.00
CA GLU A 374 -28.31 -4.29 7.12
C GLU A 374 -28.69 -3.00 7.86
N LYS A 375 -29.24 -3.07 9.07
CA LYS A 375 -29.55 -1.85 9.87
C LYS A 375 -28.33 -1.01 10.23
N ARG A 376 -27.17 -1.63 10.48
CA ARG A 376 -25.91 -0.89 10.73
C ARG A 376 -25.37 -0.29 9.44
N LEU A 377 -25.48 -1.03 8.32
CA LEU A 377 -25.18 -0.53 6.98
C LEU A 377 -26.06 0.70 6.69
N GLU A 378 -27.36 0.63 6.95
CA GLU A 378 -28.32 1.74 6.79
C GLU A 378 -27.97 2.95 7.66
N ALA A 379 -27.48 2.75 8.90
CA ALA A 379 -27.07 3.85 9.77
C ALA A 379 -25.76 4.53 9.31
N VAL A 380 -24.80 3.74 8.80
CA VAL A 380 -23.57 4.26 8.17
C VAL A 380 -23.91 4.98 6.87
N ASP A 381 -24.79 4.41 6.05
CA ASP A 381 -25.28 4.98 4.81
C ASP A 381 -26.06 6.27 5.05
N GLN A 382 -26.88 6.38 6.11
CA GLN A 382 -27.53 7.65 6.49
C GLN A 382 -26.52 8.75 6.86
N THR A 383 -25.40 8.39 7.48
CA THR A 383 -24.31 9.32 7.80
C THR A 383 -23.60 9.79 6.52
N ARG A 384 -23.53 8.93 5.51
CA ARG A 384 -22.89 9.15 4.20
C ARG A 384 -23.79 9.85 3.17
N ALA A 385 -25.10 9.59 3.23
CA ALA A 385 -26.14 10.04 2.29
C ALA A 385 -26.39 11.55 2.28
N ASN A 386 -25.79 12.30 3.22
CA ASN A 386 -25.80 13.76 3.18
C ASN A 386 -24.94 14.34 2.03
N ASN A 387 -24.23 13.49 1.26
CA ASN A 387 -23.45 13.88 0.09
C ASN A 387 -24.12 13.42 -1.23
N VAL A 388 -24.90 14.30 -1.85
CA VAL A 388 -25.63 14.05 -3.10
C VAL A 388 -24.73 13.57 -4.26
N SER A 389 -23.45 13.97 -4.27
CA SER A 389 -22.49 13.53 -5.29
C SER A 389 -22.14 12.04 -5.17
N PHE A 390 -22.21 11.45 -3.98
CA PHE A 390 -21.81 10.07 -3.72
C PHE A 390 -22.82 9.08 -4.31
N GLU A 391 -24.11 9.28 -4.02
CA GLU A 391 -25.19 8.42 -4.52
C GLU A 391 -25.34 8.47 -6.04
N GLN A 392 -25.13 9.65 -6.65
CA GLN A 392 -25.14 9.79 -8.10
C GLN A 392 -24.02 8.97 -8.76
N THR A 393 -22.82 8.97 -8.19
CA THR A 393 -21.69 8.16 -8.69
C THR A 393 -21.94 6.66 -8.50
N LYS A 394 -22.49 6.25 -7.35
CA LYS A 394 -22.87 4.86 -7.08
C LYS A 394 -23.90 4.35 -8.10
N GLU A 395 -24.95 5.11 -8.37
CA GLU A 395 -26.00 4.74 -9.33
C GLU A 395 -25.46 4.62 -10.77
N LYS A 396 -24.50 5.47 -11.17
CA LYS A 396 -23.81 5.31 -12.46
C LYS A 396 -23.07 3.97 -12.55
N ILE A 397 -22.33 3.59 -11.51
CA ILE A 397 -21.57 2.34 -11.49
C ILE A 397 -22.51 1.12 -11.50
N LYS A 398 -23.68 1.20 -10.85
CA LYS A 398 -24.70 0.14 -10.94
C LYS A 398 -25.19 -0.07 -12.37
N LYS A 399 -25.49 1.01 -13.09
CA LYS A 399 -25.86 0.95 -14.51
C LYS A 399 -24.73 0.37 -15.39
N MET A 400 -23.47 0.60 -15.01
CA MET A 400 -22.32 0.03 -15.70
C MET A 400 -22.22 -1.50 -15.52
N LEU A 401 -22.51 -2.00 -14.32
CA LEU A 401 -22.54 -3.44 -14.03
C LEU A 401 -23.68 -4.15 -14.77
N ASP A 402 -24.83 -3.48 -14.91
CA ASP A 402 -26.01 -4.03 -15.59
C ASP A 402 -25.80 -4.20 -17.10
N LYS A 403 -25.24 -3.19 -17.79
CA LYS A 403 -25.05 -3.23 -19.24
C LYS A 403 -23.70 -2.64 -19.62
N VAL A 404 -22.92 -3.35 -20.44
CA VAL A 404 -21.63 -2.88 -20.95
C VAL A 404 -21.82 -2.28 -22.34
N GLU A 405 -21.29 -1.06 -22.57
CA GLU A 405 -21.38 -0.37 -23.86
C GLU A 405 -20.02 -0.29 -24.54
N LEU A 406 -19.81 -1.17 -25.51
CA LEU A 406 -18.57 -1.30 -26.28
C LEU A 406 -18.54 -0.34 -27.47
N SER A 407 -17.39 0.31 -27.71
CA SER A 407 -17.18 1.17 -28.87
C SER A 407 -17.19 0.40 -30.18
N VAL A 408 -17.71 1.05 -31.23
CA VAL A 408 -17.61 0.53 -32.60
C VAL A 408 -16.18 0.68 -33.14
N SER A 409 -15.79 -0.19 -34.07
CA SER A 409 -14.49 -0.23 -34.71
C SER A 409 -14.61 0.16 -36.18
N ALA A 410 -13.90 1.21 -36.61
CA ALA A 410 -13.88 1.60 -38.01
C ALA A 410 -13.18 0.55 -38.90
N TYR A 411 -12.13 -0.08 -38.40
CA TYR A 411 -11.44 -1.17 -39.09
C TYR A 411 -12.36 -2.37 -39.36
N ASP A 412 -13.02 -2.89 -38.32
CA ASP A 412 -13.90 -4.04 -38.46
C ASP A 412 -15.14 -3.70 -39.31
N THR A 413 -15.70 -2.50 -39.11
CA THR A 413 -16.80 -1.98 -39.95
C THR A 413 -16.39 -1.90 -41.43
N SER A 414 -15.13 -1.58 -41.73
CA SER A 414 -14.61 -1.55 -43.09
C SER A 414 -14.55 -2.93 -43.72
N TRP A 415 -14.07 -3.93 -42.98
CA TRP A 415 -14.08 -5.32 -43.44
C TRP A 415 -15.49 -5.85 -43.69
N VAL A 416 -16.45 -5.53 -42.81
CA VAL A 416 -17.87 -5.87 -43.02
C VAL A 416 -18.45 -5.13 -44.22
N ALA A 417 -18.11 -3.85 -44.41
CA ALA A 417 -18.56 -3.07 -45.56
C ALA A 417 -18.02 -3.62 -46.89
N MET A 418 -16.87 -4.30 -46.90
CA MET A 418 -16.28 -4.90 -48.09
C MET A 418 -16.91 -6.24 -48.50
N VAL A 419 -17.84 -6.80 -47.71
CA VAL A 419 -18.52 -8.06 -48.04
C VAL A 419 -19.45 -7.87 -49.24
N PRO A 420 -19.26 -8.61 -50.36
CA PRO A 420 -20.12 -8.51 -51.53
C PRO A 420 -21.47 -9.19 -51.29
N SER A 421 -22.52 -8.69 -51.94
CA SER A 421 -23.83 -9.32 -51.92
C SER A 421 -23.81 -10.66 -52.66
N PRO A 422 -24.41 -11.74 -52.12
CA PRO A 422 -24.58 -13.00 -52.85
C PRO A 422 -25.32 -12.82 -54.20
N SER A 423 -26.13 -11.75 -54.32
CA SER A 423 -26.91 -11.43 -55.52
C SER A 423 -26.15 -10.58 -56.56
N SER A 424 -25.08 -9.89 -56.16
CA SER A 424 -24.27 -9.04 -57.04
C SER A 424 -22.90 -8.77 -56.43
N GLN A 425 -21.84 -9.22 -57.12
CA GLN A 425 -20.46 -8.97 -56.73
C GLN A 425 -20.09 -7.47 -56.77
N ASN A 426 -20.89 -6.64 -57.45
CA ASN A 426 -20.68 -5.20 -57.59
C ASN A 426 -21.48 -4.37 -56.57
N ALA A 427 -22.15 -5.00 -55.61
CA ALA A 427 -22.87 -4.30 -54.54
C ALA A 427 -22.47 -4.80 -53.14
N PRO A 428 -22.37 -3.93 -52.13
CA PRO A 428 -22.12 -4.34 -50.75
C PRO A 428 -23.32 -5.07 -50.19
N LEU A 429 -23.08 -6.15 -49.43
CA LEU A 429 -24.11 -6.84 -48.66
C LEU A 429 -24.67 -5.95 -47.53
N PHE A 430 -23.80 -5.14 -46.93
CA PHE A 430 -24.12 -4.26 -45.80
C PHE A 430 -23.88 -2.79 -46.15
N PRO A 431 -24.74 -2.16 -46.99
CA PRO A 431 -24.57 -0.77 -47.43
C PRO A 431 -24.62 0.26 -46.28
N GLN A 432 -25.22 -0.09 -45.14
CA GLN A 432 -25.26 0.75 -43.94
C GLN A 432 -23.86 1.00 -43.35
N CYS A 433 -22.97 -0.01 -43.38
CA CYS A 433 -21.58 0.14 -42.91
C CYS A 433 -20.82 1.14 -43.78
N LEU A 434 -21.02 1.08 -45.10
CA LEU A 434 -20.41 2.01 -46.04
C LEU A 434 -20.88 3.45 -45.81
N LYS A 435 -22.18 3.65 -45.53
CA LYS A 435 -22.73 4.96 -45.15
C LYS A 435 -22.18 5.46 -43.81
N TRP A 436 -21.94 4.57 -42.86
CA TRP A 436 -21.33 4.94 -41.58
C TRP A 436 -19.90 5.45 -41.77
N LEU A 437 -19.07 4.76 -42.57
CA LEU A 437 -17.70 5.20 -42.88
C LEU A 437 -17.64 6.62 -43.49
N LEU A 438 -18.56 6.93 -44.42
CA LEU A 438 -18.65 8.25 -45.05
C LEU A 438 -18.96 9.39 -44.05
N LYS A 439 -19.64 9.08 -42.94
CA LYS A 439 -20.10 10.05 -41.94
C LYS A 439 -19.16 10.19 -40.73
N ASN A 440 -18.30 9.20 -40.47
CA ASN A 440 -17.49 9.11 -39.25
C ASN A 440 -15.97 9.20 -39.54
N GLN A 441 -15.58 9.96 -40.56
CA GLN A 441 -14.19 10.36 -40.76
C GLN A 441 -13.86 11.54 -39.84
N HIS A 442 -12.72 11.49 -39.17
CA HIS A 442 -12.21 12.59 -38.34
C HIS A 442 -11.82 13.81 -39.17
N GLU A 443 -11.68 14.97 -38.52
CA GLU A 443 -11.33 16.22 -39.21
C GLU A 443 -9.97 16.15 -39.91
N ASP A 444 -9.01 15.44 -39.31
CA ASP A 444 -7.65 15.21 -39.80
C ASP A 444 -7.57 14.18 -40.94
N GLY A 445 -8.70 13.57 -41.31
CA GLY A 445 -8.81 12.58 -42.38
C GLY A 445 -8.67 11.13 -41.92
N SER A 446 -8.42 10.86 -40.64
CA SER A 446 -8.29 9.51 -40.11
C SER A 446 -9.65 8.84 -39.80
N TRP A 447 -9.60 7.53 -39.54
CA TRP A 447 -10.64 6.77 -38.84
C TRP A 447 -10.01 6.02 -37.66
N GLY A 448 -10.71 5.99 -36.53
CA GLY A 448 -10.23 5.40 -35.28
C GLY A 448 -11.01 5.94 -34.08
N LEU A 449 -10.57 5.65 -32.85
CA LEU A 449 -11.11 6.28 -31.63
C LEU A 449 -10.69 7.76 -31.55
N ASP A 450 -11.57 8.62 -31.01
CA ASP A 450 -11.42 10.10 -30.95
C ASP A 450 -10.17 10.65 -30.21
N ASN A 451 -9.32 9.78 -29.65
CA ASN A 451 -8.19 10.16 -28.79
C ASN A 451 -6.89 10.38 -29.60
N HIS A 452 -6.96 11.28 -30.59
CA HIS A 452 -5.92 11.54 -31.61
C HIS A 452 -4.55 11.99 -31.09
N ASP A 453 -4.49 12.48 -29.85
CA ASP A 453 -3.26 12.99 -29.22
C ASP A 453 -2.38 11.89 -28.58
N HIS A 454 -2.86 10.65 -28.50
CA HIS A 454 -2.06 9.55 -27.97
C HIS A 454 -1.17 8.93 -29.06
N GLN A 455 0.11 9.36 -29.09
CA GLN A 455 1.17 8.83 -29.96
C GLN A 455 1.24 7.28 -29.97
N SER A 456 0.81 6.62 -28.89
CA SER A 456 0.80 5.16 -28.74
C SER A 456 -0.20 4.42 -29.62
N LEU A 457 -1.26 5.07 -30.14
CA LEU A 457 -2.31 4.44 -30.96
C LEU A 457 -2.15 4.72 -32.46
N LYS A 458 -1.06 5.36 -32.90
CA LYS A 458 -0.88 5.76 -34.31
C LYS A 458 -0.99 4.59 -35.29
N LYS A 459 -0.45 3.41 -34.98
CA LYS A 459 -0.57 2.21 -35.84
C LYS A 459 -1.99 1.65 -35.94
N ASP A 460 -2.79 1.82 -34.89
CA ASP A 460 -4.20 1.44 -34.87
C ASP A 460 -5.03 2.35 -35.79
N VAL A 461 -4.84 3.67 -35.65
CA VAL A 461 -5.49 4.69 -36.49
C VAL A 461 -5.09 4.53 -37.97
N LEU A 462 -3.81 4.24 -38.24
CA LEU A 462 -3.33 3.95 -39.59
C LEU A 462 -4.02 2.72 -40.20
N SER A 463 -4.13 1.62 -39.45
CA SER A 463 -4.83 0.41 -39.91
C SER A 463 -6.30 0.67 -40.20
N SER A 464 -6.99 1.36 -39.28
CA SER A 464 -8.40 1.73 -39.42
C SER A 464 -8.65 2.64 -40.62
N THR A 465 -7.77 3.61 -40.84
CA THR A 465 -7.82 4.55 -41.96
C THR A 465 -7.61 3.83 -43.29
N LEU A 466 -6.60 2.97 -43.40
CA LEU A 466 -6.33 2.22 -44.63
C LEU A 466 -7.49 1.26 -44.96
N ALA A 467 -8.02 0.54 -43.97
CA ALA A 467 -9.18 -0.33 -44.16
C ALA A 467 -10.42 0.46 -44.67
N SER A 468 -10.66 1.64 -44.09
CA SER A 468 -11.77 2.52 -44.48
C SER A 468 -11.63 3.03 -45.92
N ILE A 469 -10.42 3.43 -46.32
CA ILE A 469 -10.11 3.84 -47.71
C ILE A 469 -10.37 2.68 -48.68
N LEU A 470 -9.93 1.47 -48.34
CA LEU A 470 -10.13 0.28 -49.18
C LEU A 470 -11.61 -0.04 -49.36
N ALA A 471 -12.41 0.05 -48.30
CA ALA A 471 -13.85 -0.16 -48.37
C ALA A 471 -14.54 0.87 -49.27
N LEU A 472 -14.20 2.15 -49.13
CA LEU A 472 -14.74 3.23 -49.98
C LEU A 472 -14.33 3.06 -51.46
N LYS A 473 -13.05 2.74 -51.69
CA LYS A 473 -12.48 2.54 -53.03
C LYS A 473 -13.10 1.34 -53.74
N LYS A 474 -13.30 0.21 -53.05
CA LYS A 474 -13.91 -1.01 -53.59
C LYS A 474 -15.27 -0.75 -54.23
N TRP A 475 -16.07 0.12 -53.61
CA TRP A 475 -17.42 0.45 -54.06
C TRP A 475 -17.51 1.76 -54.86
N GLY A 476 -16.37 2.38 -55.20
CA GLY A 476 -16.33 3.59 -56.02
C GLY A 476 -17.03 4.80 -55.40
N THR A 477 -16.97 4.96 -54.07
CA THR A 477 -17.64 6.05 -53.34
C THR A 477 -16.66 6.81 -52.42
N GLY A 478 -17.05 8.01 -51.97
CA GLY A 478 -16.30 8.75 -50.94
C GLY A 478 -14.94 9.31 -51.38
N GLU A 479 -14.80 9.77 -52.63
CA GLU A 479 -13.52 10.27 -53.18
C GLU A 479 -12.87 11.37 -52.31
N ARG A 480 -13.67 12.29 -51.76
CA ARG A 480 -13.19 13.33 -50.84
C ARG A 480 -12.60 12.72 -49.56
N GLN A 481 -13.29 11.75 -48.98
CA GLN A 481 -12.86 11.04 -47.77
C GLN A 481 -11.58 10.24 -48.04
N ILE A 482 -11.50 9.56 -49.19
CA ILE A 482 -10.31 8.82 -49.63
C ILE A 482 -9.09 9.75 -49.69
N ASN A 483 -9.20 10.90 -50.36
CA ASN A 483 -8.07 11.83 -50.52
C ASN A 483 -7.58 12.37 -49.16
N LYS A 484 -8.50 12.70 -48.25
CA LYS A 484 -8.14 13.10 -46.88
C LYS A 484 -7.44 11.97 -46.11
N GLY A 485 -7.92 10.74 -46.22
CA GLY A 485 -7.31 9.59 -45.55
C GLY A 485 -5.91 9.28 -46.07
N LEU A 486 -5.69 9.43 -47.38
CA LEU A 486 -4.35 9.28 -47.97
C LEU A 486 -3.39 10.36 -47.46
N GLN A 487 -3.83 11.62 -47.35
CA GLN A 487 -3.03 12.70 -46.75
C GLN A 487 -2.66 12.39 -45.29
N PHE A 488 -3.61 11.85 -44.50
CA PHE A 488 -3.32 11.43 -43.14
C PHE A 488 -2.24 10.33 -43.09
N ILE A 489 -2.34 9.30 -43.95
CA ILE A 489 -1.34 8.22 -44.03
C ILE A 489 0.04 8.77 -44.41
N GLU A 490 0.10 9.70 -45.38
CA GLU A 490 1.35 10.34 -45.80
C GLU A 490 2.03 11.08 -44.63
N LEU A 491 1.27 11.92 -43.92
CA LEU A 491 1.75 12.70 -42.78
C LEU A 491 2.21 11.83 -41.59
N ASN A 492 1.69 10.61 -41.46
CA ASN A 492 2.00 9.69 -40.36
C ASN A 492 2.80 8.46 -40.82
N SER A 493 3.38 8.49 -42.02
CA SER A 493 4.09 7.36 -42.64
C SER A 493 5.27 6.84 -41.79
N ALA A 494 5.98 7.74 -41.09
CA ALA A 494 7.09 7.39 -40.19
C ALA A 494 6.66 6.47 -39.03
N SER A 495 5.40 6.58 -38.57
CA SER A 495 4.87 5.76 -37.47
C SER A 495 4.67 4.29 -37.83
N VAL A 496 4.61 3.95 -39.13
CA VAL A 496 4.44 2.57 -39.61
C VAL A 496 5.65 1.71 -39.23
N THR A 497 6.85 2.25 -39.38
CA THR A 497 8.14 1.56 -39.12
C THR A 497 8.69 1.79 -37.73
N ASP A 498 8.07 2.65 -36.93
CA ASP A 498 8.53 2.97 -35.58
C ASP A 498 8.26 1.80 -34.63
N GLU A 499 9.30 1.05 -34.26
CA GLU A 499 9.23 -0.08 -33.34
C GLU A 499 8.90 0.33 -31.88
N THR A 500 8.95 1.62 -31.54
CA THR A 500 8.56 2.13 -30.22
C THR A 500 7.05 2.30 -30.05
N ILE A 501 6.31 2.36 -31.18
CA ILE A 501 4.85 2.47 -31.18
C ILE A 501 4.23 1.08 -31.09
N GLN A 502 3.29 0.92 -30.14
CA GLN A 502 2.56 -0.32 -29.91
C GLN A 502 1.93 -0.85 -31.20
N LYS A 503 2.15 -2.13 -31.48
CA LYS A 503 1.58 -2.81 -32.65
C LYS A 503 0.24 -3.45 -32.26
N PRO A 504 -0.84 -3.17 -33.00
CA PRO A 504 -2.04 -4.00 -32.93
C PRO A 504 -1.74 -5.45 -33.29
N ALA A 505 -2.52 -6.39 -32.74
CA ALA A 505 -2.37 -7.80 -33.02
C ALA A 505 -2.52 -8.07 -34.53
N GLY A 506 -1.52 -8.69 -35.13
CA GLY A 506 -1.52 -8.97 -36.57
C GLY A 506 -1.04 -7.83 -37.48
N PHE A 507 -0.64 -6.67 -36.95
CA PHE A 507 -0.24 -5.50 -37.75
C PHE A 507 0.79 -5.82 -38.84
N ASP A 508 1.84 -6.57 -38.47
CA ASP A 508 2.95 -6.94 -39.37
C ASP A 508 2.51 -7.88 -40.52
N ILE A 509 1.29 -8.43 -40.47
CA ILE A 509 0.69 -9.26 -41.54
C ILE A 509 -0.43 -8.52 -42.26
N ILE A 510 -1.35 -7.94 -41.51
CA ILE A 510 -2.58 -7.31 -42.01
C ILE A 510 -2.27 -6.03 -42.78
N PHE A 511 -1.44 -5.14 -42.23
CA PHE A 511 -1.19 -3.85 -42.87
C PHE A 511 -0.49 -3.97 -44.24
N PRO A 512 0.57 -4.79 -44.42
CA PRO A 512 1.11 -5.05 -45.74
C PRO A 512 0.10 -5.75 -46.67
N GLY A 513 -0.73 -6.66 -46.15
CA GLY A 513 -1.81 -7.31 -46.93
C GLY A 513 -2.84 -6.31 -47.48
N MET A 514 -3.18 -5.29 -46.69
CA MET A 514 -4.04 -4.17 -47.12
C MET A 514 -3.38 -3.30 -48.19
N ILE A 515 -2.06 -3.05 -48.12
CA ILE A 515 -1.33 -2.30 -49.16
C ILE A 515 -1.36 -3.05 -50.50
N GLU A 516 -1.18 -4.37 -50.49
CA GLU A 516 -1.34 -5.17 -51.70
C GLU A 516 -2.79 -5.12 -52.23
N TYR A 517 -3.78 -5.03 -51.34
CA TYR A 517 -5.19 -4.90 -51.76
C TYR A 517 -5.49 -3.55 -52.39
N ALA A 518 -4.85 -2.48 -51.90
CA ALA A 518 -4.90 -1.18 -52.56
C ALA A 518 -4.35 -1.26 -53.99
N ARG A 519 -3.25 -2.00 -54.20
CA ARG A 519 -2.64 -2.20 -55.52
C ARG A 519 -3.60 -2.91 -56.49
N ASP A 520 -4.31 -3.94 -56.04
CA ASP A 520 -5.32 -4.63 -56.86
C ASP A 520 -6.49 -3.73 -57.24
N LEU A 521 -6.83 -2.76 -56.38
CA LEU A 521 -7.86 -1.74 -56.63
C LEU A 521 -7.34 -0.53 -57.42
N ASN A 522 -6.12 -0.60 -57.97
CA ASN A 522 -5.44 0.50 -58.66
C ASN A 522 -5.36 1.79 -57.81
N LEU A 523 -5.07 1.64 -56.52
CA LEU A 523 -4.89 2.72 -55.56
C LEU A 523 -3.44 2.78 -55.09
N ALA A 524 -2.76 3.89 -55.35
CA ALA A 524 -1.42 4.14 -54.83
C ALA A 524 -1.50 4.66 -53.39
N ILE A 525 -0.82 3.99 -52.46
CA ILE A 525 -0.70 4.42 -51.06
C ILE A 525 0.57 5.28 -50.92
N PRO A 526 0.50 6.47 -50.30
CA PRO A 526 1.64 7.39 -50.16
C PRO A 526 2.62 6.92 -49.07
N LEU A 527 3.23 5.77 -49.28
CA LEU A 527 4.32 5.21 -48.47
C LEU A 527 5.54 5.00 -49.37
N GLY A 528 6.74 5.26 -48.85
CA GLY A 528 7.98 5.04 -49.60
C GLY A 528 8.13 3.59 -50.03
N SER A 529 8.57 3.35 -51.28
CA SER A 529 8.68 2.00 -51.85
C SER A 529 9.58 1.08 -51.01
N GLU A 530 10.69 1.61 -50.48
CA GLU A 530 11.60 0.86 -49.60
C GLU A 530 10.93 0.38 -48.31
N VAL A 531 10.05 1.20 -47.73
CA VAL A 531 9.28 0.86 -46.51
C VAL A 531 8.29 -0.24 -46.81
N VAL A 532 7.54 -0.11 -47.91
CA VAL A 532 6.56 -1.12 -48.34
C VAL A 532 7.25 -2.45 -48.63
N ASP A 533 8.38 -2.43 -49.34
CA ASP A 533 9.14 -3.65 -49.65
C ASP A 533 9.75 -4.29 -48.40
N ALA A 534 10.20 -3.51 -47.42
CA ALA A 534 10.65 -4.03 -46.13
C ALA A 534 9.52 -4.72 -45.36
N MET A 535 8.34 -4.10 -45.31
CA MET A 535 7.15 -4.66 -44.66
C MET A 535 6.68 -5.96 -45.30
N ILE A 536 6.58 -6.00 -46.63
CA ILE A 536 6.19 -7.21 -47.37
C ILE A 536 7.22 -8.33 -47.15
N ARG A 537 8.52 -8.02 -47.22
CA ARG A 537 9.57 -9.00 -46.93
C ARG A 537 9.47 -9.56 -45.51
N LYS A 538 9.21 -8.72 -44.51
CA LYS A 538 9.02 -9.14 -43.11
C LYS A 538 7.82 -10.07 -42.96
N ARG A 539 6.67 -9.68 -43.50
CA ARG A 539 5.47 -10.53 -43.54
C ARG A 539 5.76 -11.87 -44.20
N ASP A 540 6.41 -11.86 -45.37
CA ASP A 540 6.68 -13.08 -46.12
C ASP A 540 7.65 -14.00 -45.36
N LEU A 541 8.60 -13.46 -44.59
CA LEU A 541 9.45 -14.22 -43.66
C LEU A 541 8.63 -14.85 -42.53
N ASP A 542 7.75 -14.09 -41.88
CA ASP A 542 6.86 -14.58 -40.81
C ASP A 542 5.89 -15.68 -41.32
N LEU A 543 5.46 -15.57 -42.57
CA LEU A 543 4.65 -16.58 -43.26
C LEU A 543 5.47 -17.80 -43.74
N LYS A 544 6.74 -17.61 -44.13
CA LYS A 544 7.62 -18.67 -44.69
C LYS A 544 8.42 -19.49 -43.67
N CYS A 545 8.63 -19.03 -42.43
CA CYS A 545 9.43 -19.77 -41.43
C CYS A 545 9.09 -21.27 -41.39
N ASP A 546 10.12 -22.10 -41.56
CA ASP A 546 10.09 -23.48 -42.05
C ASP A 546 9.13 -24.45 -41.35
N SER A 547 8.65 -25.37 -42.17
CA SER A 547 7.69 -26.46 -41.95
C SER A 547 8.05 -27.55 -40.93
N GLU A 548 9.00 -27.34 -40.02
CA GLU A 548 9.45 -28.39 -39.09
C GLU A 548 8.87 -28.31 -37.67
N ARG A 549 8.12 -27.24 -37.32
CA ARG A 549 7.26 -27.21 -36.12
C ARG A 549 5.99 -26.37 -36.33
N PHE A 550 4.95 -26.97 -36.89
CA PHE A 550 3.59 -26.39 -36.80
C PHE A 550 3.12 -26.44 -35.34
N SER A 551 3.31 -25.36 -34.59
CA SER A 551 2.65 -25.21 -33.29
C SER A 551 1.19 -24.83 -33.52
N LYS A 552 0.27 -25.41 -32.73
CA LYS A 552 -1.16 -25.08 -32.79
C LYS A 552 -1.42 -23.59 -32.60
N GLY A 553 -0.60 -22.92 -31.78
CA GLY A 553 -0.68 -21.48 -31.57
C GLY A 553 -0.44 -20.66 -32.84
N ARG A 554 0.48 -21.11 -33.72
CA ARG A 554 0.71 -20.45 -35.02
C ARG A 554 -0.48 -20.63 -35.95
N GLU A 555 -1.08 -21.82 -36.01
CA GLU A 555 -2.28 -22.07 -36.80
C GLU A 555 -3.45 -21.17 -36.34
N ALA A 556 -3.66 -21.08 -35.02
CA ALA A 556 -4.67 -20.19 -34.44
C ALA A 556 -4.40 -18.72 -34.79
N TYR A 557 -3.15 -18.27 -34.69
CA TYR A 557 -2.76 -16.91 -35.05
C TYR A 557 -3.01 -16.60 -36.53
N LEU A 558 -2.63 -17.50 -37.45
CA LEU A 558 -2.88 -17.33 -38.88
C LEU A 558 -4.38 -17.28 -39.20
N ALA A 559 -5.19 -18.12 -38.54
CA ALA A 559 -6.64 -18.05 -38.67
C ALA A 559 -7.22 -16.75 -38.10
N TYR A 560 -6.64 -16.21 -37.03
CA TYR A 560 -7.04 -14.93 -36.45
C TYR A 560 -6.72 -13.74 -37.34
N VAL A 561 -5.62 -13.76 -38.11
CA VAL A 561 -5.23 -12.65 -39.01
C VAL A 561 -5.62 -12.91 -40.47
N LEU A 562 -6.63 -13.76 -40.71
CA LEU A 562 -7.02 -14.26 -42.02
C LEU A 562 -7.20 -13.14 -43.05
N GLU A 563 -7.78 -12.01 -42.64
CA GLU A 563 -8.04 -10.86 -43.50
C GLU A 563 -6.75 -10.23 -44.10
N GLY A 564 -5.61 -10.45 -43.46
CA GLY A 564 -4.29 -10.05 -43.94
C GLY A 564 -3.60 -11.09 -44.83
N THR A 565 -4.09 -12.33 -44.84
CA THR A 565 -3.42 -13.46 -45.51
C THR A 565 -4.12 -13.83 -46.81
N ARG A 566 -3.45 -13.58 -47.95
CA ARG A 566 -4.01 -13.86 -49.29
C ARG A 566 -3.92 -15.32 -49.73
N ASN A 567 -2.97 -16.07 -49.16
CA ASN A 567 -2.60 -17.42 -49.62
C ASN A 567 -3.22 -18.56 -48.81
N LEU A 568 -3.86 -18.26 -47.68
CA LEU A 568 -4.43 -19.27 -46.79
C LEU A 568 -5.82 -19.69 -47.33
N LYS A 569 -5.88 -20.79 -48.10
CA LYS A 569 -7.13 -21.29 -48.74
C LYS A 569 -7.72 -22.53 -48.09
N ASP A 570 -7.18 -22.96 -46.96
CA ASP A 570 -7.59 -24.19 -46.30
C ASP A 570 -8.65 -23.90 -45.22
N TRP A 571 -9.92 -24.17 -45.55
CA TRP A 571 -11.03 -24.00 -44.61
C TRP A 571 -10.97 -24.99 -43.44
N ASP A 572 -10.44 -26.20 -43.64
CA ASP A 572 -10.38 -27.24 -42.61
C ASP A 572 -9.45 -26.85 -41.46
N LEU A 573 -8.45 -25.99 -41.73
CA LEU A 573 -7.61 -25.38 -40.70
C LEU A 573 -8.32 -24.27 -39.91
N ILE A 574 -9.22 -23.52 -40.54
CA ILE A 574 -9.86 -22.32 -39.97
C ILE A 574 -11.12 -22.68 -39.18
N VAL A 575 -11.93 -23.62 -39.68
CA VAL A 575 -13.23 -23.99 -39.10
C VAL A 575 -13.14 -24.47 -37.65
N LYS A 576 -11.98 -25.00 -37.24
CA LYS A 576 -11.67 -25.43 -35.88
C LYS A 576 -11.79 -24.31 -34.84
N TYR A 577 -11.67 -23.05 -35.27
CA TYR A 577 -11.74 -21.86 -34.41
C TYR A 577 -13.10 -21.14 -34.52
N GLN A 578 -14.05 -21.69 -35.27
CA GLN A 578 -15.40 -21.13 -35.37
C GLN A 578 -16.18 -21.40 -34.07
N ARG A 579 -16.68 -20.34 -33.44
CA ARG A 579 -17.49 -20.42 -32.22
C ARG A 579 -18.94 -20.78 -32.53
N LYS A 580 -19.70 -21.22 -31.53
CA LYS A 580 -21.15 -21.53 -31.67
C LYS A 580 -21.99 -20.40 -32.23
N ASN A 581 -21.62 -19.14 -31.97
CA ASN A 581 -22.30 -17.95 -32.51
C ASN A 581 -22.02 -17.73 -34.01
N GLY A 582 -21.12 -18.51 -34.62
CA GLY A 582 -20.72 -18.43 -36.02
C GLY A 582 -19.49 -17.55 -36.28
N SER A 583 -18.98 -16.85 -35.25
CA SER A 583 -17.80 -16.01 -35.34
C SER A 583 -16.50 -16.82 -35.44
N LEU A 584 -15.45 -16.21 -35.97
CA LEU A 584 -14.07 -16.66 -35.75
C LEU A 584 -13.43 -15.74 -34.71
N PHE A 585 -13.05 -16.32 -33.56
CA PHE A 585 -12.45 -15.59 -32.42
C PHE A 585 -13.24 -14.35 -31.95
N ASP A 586 -14.57 -14.33 -32.15
CA ASP A 586 -15.44 -13.17 -31.91
C ASP A 586 -15.03 -11.88 -32.66
N SER A 587 -14.18 -11.99 -33.68
CA SER A 587 -13.70 -10.87 -34.49
C SER A 587 -14.56 -10.68 -35.74
N PRO A 588 -15.24 -9.52 -35.91
CA PRO A 588 -16.04 -9.26 -37.11
C PRO A 588 -15.20 -9.17 -38.38
N ALA A 589 -14.00 -8.56 -38.35
CA ALA A 589 -13.11 -8.49 -39.50
C ALA A 589 -12.73 -9.87 -40.05
N THR A 590 -12.24 -10.75 -39.18
CA THR A 590 -11.85 -12.12 -39.57
C THR A 590 -13.03 -12.93 -40.05
N THR A 591 -14.19 -12.77 -39.39
CA THR A 591 -15.42 -13.46 -39.81
C THR A 591 -15.91 -12.95 -41.18
N ALA A 592 -15.79 -11.66 -41.46
CA ALA A 592 -16.11 -11.07 -42.76
C ALA A 592 -15.16 -11.54 -43.88
N ALA A 593 -13.86 -11.62 -43.59
CA ALA A 593 -12.88 -12.17 -44.52
C ALA A 593 -13.15 -13.65 -44.81
N ALA A 594 -13.40 -14.46 -43.78
CA ALA A 594 -13.76 -15.87 -43.94
C ALA A 594 -15.05 -16.07 -44.75
N PHE A 595 -16.08 -15.27 -44.51
CA PHE A 595 -17.30 -15.32 -45.32
C PHE A 595 -17.04 -14.94 -46.77
N THR A 596 -16.29 -13.88 -47.02
CA THR A 596 -15.96 -13.42 -48.38
C THR A 596 -15.18 -14.48 -49.16
N GLN A 597 -14.32 -15.24 -48.49
CA GLN A 597 -13.48 -16.25 -49.12
C GLN A 597 -14.16 -17.61 -49.27
N PHE A 598 -14.96 -18.05 -48.29
CA PHE A 598 -15.47 -19.41 -48.20
C PHE A 598 -17.01 -19.53 -48.23
N GLY A 599 -17.75 -18.42 -48.10
CA GLY A 599 -19.22 -18.43 -48.16
C GLY A 599 -19.91 -19.16 -47.00
N ASN A 600 -19.30 -19.20 -45.81
CA ASN A 600 -19.85 -19.93 -44.66
C ASN A 600 -21.10 -19.25 -44.03
N ASP A 601 -22.21 -19.97 -43.95
CA ASP A 601 -23.49 -19.46 -43.39
C ASP A 601 -23.41 -19.04 -41.92
N GLY A 602 -22.56 -19.70 -41.12
CA GLY A 602 -22.33 -19.34 -39.71
C GLY A 602 -21.73 -17.93 -39.59
N CYS A 603 -20.72 -17.64 -40.40
CA CYS A 603 -20.10 -16.31 -40.46
C CYS A 603 -21.13 -15.23 -40.84
N LEU A 604 -21.98 -15.50 -41.83
CA LEU A 604 -23.03 -14.56 -42.24
C LEU A 604 -24.04 -14.30 -41.13
N ARG A 605 -24.52 -15.36 -40.44
CA ARG A 605 -25.44 -15.22 -39.31
C ARG A 605 -24.85 -14.34 -38.21
N TYR A 606 -23.58 -14.53 -37.87
CA TYR A 606 -22.88 -13.69 -36.90
C TYR A 606 -22.88 -12.21 -37.31
N LEU A 607 -22.43 -11.89 -38.53
CA LEU A 607 -22.37 -10.50 -39.02
C LEU A 607 -23.75 -9.83 -39.06
N CYS A 608 -24.79 -10.55 -39.51
CA CYS A 608 -26.16 -10.06 -39.49
C CYS A 608 -26.65 -9.78 -38.06
N SER A 609 -26.32 -10.65 -37.10
CA SER A 609 -26.69 -10.46 -35.70
C SER A 609 -26.04 -9.21 -35.09
N LEU A 610 -24.79 -8.91 -35.46
CA LEU A 610 -24.12 -7.68 -35.02
C LEU A 610 -24.81 -6.44 -35.55
N LEU A 611 -25.17 -6.42 -36.83
CA LEU A 611 -25.83 -5.25 -37.43
C LEU A 611 -27.28 -5.10 -36.98
N GLN A 612 -27.93 -6.16 -36.49
CA GLN A 612 -29.19 -6.03 -35.76
C GLN A 612 -29.02 -5.33 -34.41
N LYS A 613 -27.87 -5.51 -33.73
CA LYS A 613 -27.59 -4.91 -32.42
C LYS A 613 -26.96 -3.51 -32.49
N PHE A 614 -26.02 -3.29 -33.40
CA PHE A 614 -25.23 -2.06 -33.53
C PHE A 614 -25.63 -1.20 -34.75
N GLU A 615 -26.67 -1.61 -35.47
CA GLU A 615 -27.29 -0.91 -36.60
C GLU A 615 -26.38 -0.76 -37.84
N ALA A 616 -25.39 0.13 -37.78
CA ALA A 616 -24.63 0.60 -38.95
C ALA A 616 -23.11 0.43 -38.82
N ALA A 617 -22.60 0.00 -37.67
CA ALA A 617 -21.18 -0.26 -37.45
C ALA A 617 -21.02 -1.47 -36.53
N VAL A 618 -19.85 -2.07 -36.49
CA VAL A 618 -19.57 -3.24 -35.64
C VAL A 618 -18.39 -2.96 -34.70
N PRO A 619 -18.35 -3.58 -33.51
CA PRO A 619 -17.19 -3.48 -32.60
C PRO A 619 -16.01 -4.31 -33.10
N THR A 620 -14.90 -4.30 -32.37
CA THR A 620 -13.73 -5.15 -32.70
C THR A 620 -13.82 -6.60 -32.18
N VAL A 621 -14.60 -6.81 -31.12
CA VAL A 621 -14.85 -8.12 -30.51
C VAL A 621 -16.27 -8.17 -29.98
N TYR A 622 -17.00 -9.27 -30.20
CA TYR A 622 -18.34 -9.45 -29.63
C TYR A 622 -18.77 -10.93 -29.60
N PRO A 623 -19.40 -11.45 -28.53
CA PRO A 623 -19.75 -10.77 -27.27
C PRO A 623 -18.53 -10.41 -26.42
N PHE A 624 -18.71 -9.50 -25.46
CA PHE A 624 -17.65 -9.04 -24.55
C PHE A 624 -18.16 -8.74 -23.14
N ASP A 625 -19.45 -9.00 -22.88
CA ASP A 625 -20.15 -8.57 -21.68
C ASP A 625 -19.62 -9.29 -20.43
N GLN A 626 -19.36 -10.61 -20.53
CA GLN A 626 -18.84 -11.39 -19.39
C GLN A 626 -17.47 -10.91 -18.93
N TYR A 627 -16.52 -10.78 -19.86
CA TYR A 627 -15.18 -10.29 -19.53
C TYR A 627 -15.24 -8.90 -18.87
N ALA A 628 -15.96 -7.96 -19.47
CA ALA A 628 -16.04 -6.60 -18.98
C ALA A 628 -16.67 -6.51 -17.59
N ARG A 629 -17.76 -7.26 -17.33
CA ARG A 629 -18.40 -7.31 -16.01
C ARG A 629 -17.48 -7.92 -14.96
N LEU A 630 -16.83 -9.06 -15.24
CA LEU A 630 -15.88 -9.69 -14.32
C LEU A 630 -14.68 -8.78 -14.03
N SER A 631 -14.13 -8.12 -15.06
CA SER A 631 -13.06 -7.14 -14.90
C SER A 631 -13.49 -5.97 -14.00
N LEU A 632 -14.72 -5.47 -14.17
CA LEU A 632 -15.25 -4.40 -13.33
C LEU A 632 -15.40 -4.84 -11.86
N ILE A 633 -15.88 -6.06 -11.61
CA ILE A 633 -15.96 -6.62 -10.25
C ILE A 633 -14.57 -6.65 -9.61
N VAL A 634 -13.55 -7.18 -10.31
CA VAL A 634 -12.17 -7.19 -9.81
C VAL A 634 -11.66 -5.79 -9.50
N THR A 635 -11.96 -4.82 -10.35
CA THR A 635 -11.62 -3.42 -10.10
C THR A 635 -12.24 -2.92 -8.81
N LEU A 636 -13.56 -3.11 -8.62
CA LEU A 636 -14.29 -2.65 -7.43
C LEU A 636 -13.74 -3.29 -6.14
N GLU A 637 -13.51 -4.61 -6.14
CA GLU A 637 -12.89 -5.33 -5.02
C GLU A 637 -11.50 -4.80 -4.72
N SER A 638 -10.70 -4.58 -5.75
CA SER A 638 -9.32 -4.12 -5.57
C SER A 638 -9.18 -2.69 -5.09
N LEU A 639 -10.23 -1.89 -5.22
CA LEU A 639 -10.33 -0.53 -4.69
C LEU A 639 -11.07 -0.49 -3.34
N GLY A 640 -11.62 -1.62 -2.88
CA GLY A 640 -12.29 -1.75 -1.59
C GLY A 640 -13.70 -1.15 -1.53
N ILE A 641 -14.36 -0.98 -2.67
CA ILE A 641 -15.71 -0.39 -2.79
C ILE A 641 -16.78 -1.40 -3.23
N ASP A 642 -16.43 -2.68 -3.37
CA ASP A 642 -17.32 -3.78 -3.71
C ASP A 642 -18.53 -3.92 -2.77
N ARG A 643 -18.38 -3.53 -1.49
CA ARG A 643 -19.44 -3.62 -0.49
C ARG A 643 -20.70 -2.82 -0.84
N ASP A 644 -20.55 -1.77 -1.63
CA ASP A 644 -21.65 -0.93 -2.11
C ASP A 644 -22.45 -1.59 -3.27
N PHE A 645 -21.95 -2.70 -3.82
CA PHE A 645 -22.46 -3.37 -5.02
C PHE A 645 -22.68 -4.89 -4.82
N LYS A 646 -22.82 -5.37 -3.58
CA LYS A 646 -22.94 -6.81 -3.26
C LYS A 646 -24.05 -7.52 -4.04
N THR A 647 -25.18 -6.85 -4.22
CA THR A 647 -26.35 -7.39 -4.94
C THR A 647 -26.06 -7.59 -6.42
N GLU A 648 -25.45 -6.60 -7.05
CA GLU A 648 -25.08 -6.57 -8.46
C GLU A 648 -23.96 -7.59 -8.74
N ILE A 649 -22.93 -7.61 -7.90
CA ILE A 649 -21.83 -8.58 -7.97
C ILE A 649 -22.37 -10.00 -7.87
N LYS A 650 -23.23 -10.29 -6.88
CA LYS A 650 -23.82 -11.62 -6.71
C LYS A 650 -24.61 -12.06 -7.94
N SER A 651 -25.46 -11.19 -8.48
CA SER A 651 -26.26 -11.49 -9.69
C SER A 651 -25.39 -11.84 -10.89
N ILE A 652 -24.28 -11.13 -11.09
CA ILE A 652 -23.33 -11.39 -12.18
C ILE A 652 -22.63 -12.73 -11.94
N LEU A 653 -22.13 -12.99 -10.73
CA LEU A 653 -21.45 -14.24 -10.41
C LEU A 653 -22.38 -15.45 -10.49
N ASP A 654 -23.67 -15.32 -10.13
CA ASP A 654 -24.68 -16.35 -10.33
C ASP A 654 -24.91 -16.67 -11.83
N GLU A 655 -24.80 -15.68 -12.71
CA GLU A 655 -24.83 -15.87 -14.15
C GLU A 655 -23.54 -16.55 -14.65
N THR A 656 -22.38 -16.01 -14.29
CA THR A 656 -21.06 -16.58 -14.61
C THR A 656 -20.95 -18.03 -14.15
N TYR A 657 -21.49 -18.37 -12.98
CA TYR A 657 -21.49 -19.73 -12.46
C TYR A 657 -22.34 -20.68 -13.32
N ARG A 658 -23.49 -20.22 -13.83
CA ARG A 658 -24.31 -21.00 -14.75
C ARG A 658 -23.59 -21.29 -16.07
N TYR A 659 -22.83 -20.33 -16.59
CA TYR A 659 -21.99 -20.53 -17.77
C TYR A 659 -20.82 -21.48 -17.46
N TRP A 660 -20.18 -21.33 -16.30
CA TRP A 660 -19.10 -22.21 -15.83
C TRP A 660 -19.54 -23.68 -15.78
N LEU A 661 -20.69 -23.96 -15.15
CA LEU A 661 -21.25 -25.32 -15.05
C LEU A 661 -21.59 -25.95 -16.39
N ARG A 662 -21.88 -25.14 -17.42
CA ARG A 662 -22.19 -25.61 -18.78
C ARG A 662 -20.95 -25.78 -19.66
N GLY A 663 -19.78 -25.33 -19.20
CA GLY A 663 -18.60 -25.21 -20.04
C GLY A 663 -18.84 -24.26 -21.22
N ASP A 664 -19.50 -23.13 -20.97
CA ASP A 664 -19.83 -22.17 -22.02
C ASP A 664 -18.57 -21.58 -22.66
N GLU A 665 -18.58 -21.48 -23.99
CA GLU A 665 -17.44 -21.02 -24.79
C GLU A 665 -17.10 -19.56 -24.52
N GLU A 666 -18.08 -18.74 -24.13
CA GLU A 666 -17.88 -17.32 -23.82
C GLU A 666 -16.94 -17.11 -22.61
N ILE A 667 -16.93 -18.04 -21.66
CA ILE A 667 -16.06 -17.99 -20.49
C ILE A 667 -14.83 -18.88 -20.66
N CYS A 668 -15.01 -20.09 -21.19
CA CYS A 668 -13.99 -21.13 -21.12
C CYS A 668 -12.92 -21.05 -22.22
N LEU A 669 -13.18 -20.38 -23.35
CA LEU A 669 -12.23 -20.35 -24.48
C LEU A 669 -11.20 -19.21 -24.41
N GLU A 670 -11.56 -18.05 -23.83
CA GLU A 670 -10.62 -16.95 -23.65
C GLU A 670 -9.88 -17.09 -22.32
N LEU A 671 -8.55 -17.20 -22.36
CA LEU A 671 -7.74 -17.59 -21.19
C LEU A 671 -7.91 -16.61 -20.01
N ALA A 672 -7.87 -15.31 -20.28
CA ALA A 672 -8.01 -14.29 -19.25
C ALA A 672 -9.42 -14.33 -18.62
N THR A 673 -10.47 -14.49 -19.43
CA THR A 673 -11.86 -14.60 -18.96
C THR A 673 -12.05 -15.84 -18.09
N CYS A 674 -11.51 -16.98 -18.52
CA CYS A 674 -11.57 -18.24 -17.79
C CYS A 674 -10.86 -18.14 -16.43
N ALA A 675 -9.64 -17.60 -16.41
CA ALA A 675 -8.87 -17.41 -15.18
C ALA A 675 -9.55 -16.43 -14.20
N LEU A 676 -10.13 -15.35 -14.71
CA LEU A 676 -10.91 -14.38 -13.92
C LEU A 676 -12.16 -15.02 -13.33
N ALA A 677 -12.94 -15.73 -14.14
CA ALA A 677 -14.16 -16.41 -13.70
C ALA A 677 -13.84 -17.44 -12.61
N PHE A 678 -12.84 -18.30 -12.83
CA PHE A 678 -12.38 -19.27 -11.83
C PHE A 678 -12.06 -18.59 -10.49
N ARG A 679 -11.23 -17.54 -10.53
CA ARG A 679 -10.77 -16.84 -9.33
C ARG A 679 -11.93 -16.17 -8.58
N LEU A 680 -12.80 -15.46 -9.28
CA LEU A 680 -13.93 -14.75 -8.67
C LEU A 680 -14.97 -15.71 -8.10
N LEU A 681 -15.35 -16.74 -8.86
CA LEU A 681 -16.30 -17.75 -8.38
C LEU A 681 -15.78 -18.45 -7.13
N LEU A 682 -14.50 -18.85 -7.11
CA LEU A 682 -13.89 -19.45 -5.94
C LEU A 682 -13.86 -18.49 -4.73
N ALA A 683 -13.47 -17.24 -4.97
CA ALA A 683 -13.39 -16.21 -3.93
C ALA A 683 -14.76 -15.88 -3.30
N HIS A 684 -15.85 -16.04 -4.03
CA HIS A 684 -17.23 -15.86 -3.55
C HIS A 684 -17.93 -17.15 -3.10
N GLY A 685 -17.20 -18.27 -3.03
CA GLY A 685 -17.69 -19.52 -2.44
C GLY A 685 -18.51 -20.42 -3.35
N TYR A 686 -18.44 -20.20 -4.66
CA TYR A 686 -18.98 -21.14 -5.63
C TYR A 686 -18.08 -22.38 -5.76
N ASP A 687 -18.71 -23.53 -5.96
CA ASP A 687 -18.01 -24.81 -6.17
C ASP A 687 -17.54 -24.93 -7.62
N VAL A 688 -16.25 -24.66 -7.86
CA VAL A 688 -15.63 -24.63 -9.19
C VAL A 688 -14.50 -25.66 -9.33
N SER A 689 -14.51 -26.41 -10.44
CA SER A 689 -13.42 -27.33 -10.82
C SER A 689 -12.30 -26.58 -11.55
N TYR A 690 -11.05 -27.01 -11.38
CA TYR A 690 -9.89 -26.52 -12.13
C TYR A 690 -9.83 -27.06 -13.59
N ASP A 691 -10.70 -27.98 -13.98
CA ASP A 691 -10.66 -28.66 -15.29
C ASP A 691 -10.50 -27.73 -16.51
N PRO A 692 -11.20 -26.57 -16.63
CA PRO A 692 -11.04 -25.68 -17.78
C PRO A 692 -9.65 -25.04 -17.89
N LEU A 693 -8.93 -24.90 -16.78
CA LEU A 693 -7.59 -24.30 -16.72
C LEU A 693 -6.47 -25.35 -16.71
N LYS A 694 -6.81 -26.63 -16.51
CA LYS A 694 -5.88 -27.76 -16.49
C LYS A 694 -4.92 -27.82 -17.69
N PRO A 695 -5.30 -27.49 -18.94
CA PRO A 695 -4.36 -27.43 -20.06
C PRO A 695 -3.19 -26.48 -19.83
N PHE A 696 -3.37 -25.43 -19.01
CA PHE A 696 -2.37 -24.38 -18.73
C PHE A 696 -1.54 -24.64 -17.48
N ALA A 697 -1.62 -25.84 -16.91
CA ALA A 697 -0.79 -26.26 -15.78
C ALA A 697 0.73 -26.20 -16.12
N GLU A 698 1.08 -26.28 -17.41
CA GLU A 698 2.43 -26.20 -17.94
C GLU A 698 2.48 -25.19 -19.11
N GLU A 699 3.65 -24.59 -19.35
CA GLU A 699 3.86 -23.54 -20.38
C GLU A 699 3.54 -24.01 -21.81
N SER A 700 3.66 -25.31 -22.08
CA SER A 700 3.33 -25.90 -23.39
C SER A 700 1.87 -25.68 -23.77
N GLY A 701 0.96 -25.79 -22.81
CA GLY A 701 -0.47 -25.55 -23.05
C GLY A 701 -0.78 -24.09 -23.35
N PHE A 702 -0.05 -23.15 -22.77
CA PHE A 702 -0.12 -21.73 -23.15
C PHE A 702 0.45 -21.51 -24.55
N SER A 703 1.61 -22.09 -24.85
CA SER A 703 2.31 -21.96 -26.16
C SER A 703 1.49 -22.46 -27.35
N ASP A 704 0.56 -23.40 -27.11
CA ASP A 704 -0.36 -23.94 -28.13
C ASP A 704 -1.58 -23.03 -28.43
N THR A 705 -1.72 -21.89 -27.74
CA THR A 705 -2.81 -20.91 -27.95
C THR A 705 -2.36 -19.74 -28.82
N MET A 706 -3.34 -18.97 -29.32
CA MET A 706 -3.06 -17.71 -30.02
C MET A 706 -2.34 -16.73 -29.09
N GLU A 707 -2.81 -16.62 -27.84
CA GLU A 707 -2.27 -15.76 -26.79
C GLU A 707 -0.82 -16.12 -26.44
N GLY A 708 -0.49 -17.41 -26.43
CA GLY A 708 0.88 -17.89 -26.24
C GLY A 708 1.79 -17.56 -27.42
N TYR A 709 1.30 -17.72 -28.65
CA TYR A 709 2.07 -17.37 -29.85
C TYR A 709 2.42 -15.88 -29.90
N VAL A 710 1.48 -15.01 -29.53
CA VAL A 710 1.71 -13.55 -29.45
C VAL A 710 2.36 -13.10 -28.13
N LYS A 711 2.71 -14.04 -27.23
CA LYS A 711 3.34 -13.79 -25.93
C LYS A 711 2.55 -12.79 -25.07
N ASN A 712 1.26 -13.05 -24.87
CA ASN A 712 0.37 -12.15 -24.13
C ASN A 712 0.63 -12.22 -22.61
N THR A 713 1.41 -11.27 -22.10
CA THR A 713 1.77 -11.16 -20.67
C THR A 713 0.57 -10.98 -19.74
N PHE A 714 -0.50 -10.31 -20.20
CA PHE A 714 -1.72 -10.12 -19.40
C PHE A 714 -2.42 -11.45 -19.10
N SER A 715 -2.47 -12.36 -20.07
CA SER A 715 -3.06 -13.69 -19.88
C SER A 715 -2.26 -14.52 -18.88
N VAL A 716 -0.93 -14.44 -18.93
CA VAL A 716 -0.04 -15.11 -17.97
C VAL A 716 -0.22 -14.55 -16.56
N LEU A 717 -0.40 -13.23 -16.43
CA LEU A 717 -0.69 -12.58 -15.15
C LEU A 717 -2.00 -13.08 -14.53
N GLU A 718 -3.08 -13.21 -15.32
CA GLU A 718 -4.35 -13.74 -14.80
C GLU A 718 -4.24 -15.23 -14.44
N LEU A 719 -3.52 -16.04 -15.21
CA LEU A 719 -3.21 -17.44 -14.84
C LEU A 719 -2.41 -17.52 -13.54
N PHE A 720 -1.43 -16.63 -13.35
CA PHE A 720 -0.64 -16.56 -12.11
C PHE A 720 -1.53 -16.24 -10.90
N LYS A 721 -2.38 -15.21 -11.01
CA LYS A 721 -3.33 -14.83 -9.94
C LYS A 721 -4.34 -15.93 -9.64
N ALA A 722 -4.86 -16.61 -10.66
CA ALA A 722 -5.76 -17.75 -10.50
C ALA A 722 -5.06 -18.89 -9.72
N ALA A 723 -3.81 -19.20 -10.06
CA ALA A 723 -3.06 -20.24 -9.37
C ALA A 723 -2.73 -19.90 -7.90
N GLN A 724 -2.45 -18.63 -7.61
CA GLN A 724 -2.28 -18.16 -6.24
C GLN A 724 -3.56 -18.22 -5.39
N SER A 725 -4.73 -18.28 -6.03
CA SER A 725 -6.03 -18.29 -5.35
C SER A 725 -6.43 -19.69 -4.87
N TYR A 726 -5.78 -20.75 -5.34
CA TYR A 726 -6.06 -22.14 -4.90
C TYR A 726 -4.82 -23.06 -5.00
N PRO A 727 -3.75 -22.81 -4.23
CA PRO A 727 -2.46 -23.47 -4.45
C PRO A 727 -2.40 -24.96 -4.09
N HIS A 728 -3.51 -25.59 -3.68
CA HIS A 728 -3.50 -26.93 -3.08
C HIS A 728 -3.33 -28.05 -4.10
N GLU A 729 -3.72 -27.83 -5.36
CA GLU A 729 -3.58 -28.82 -6.41
C GLU A 729 -2.17 -28.80 -7.01
N SER A 730 -1.60 -29.98 -7.25
CA SER A 730 -0.26 -30.11 -7.84
C SER A 730 -0.15 -29.40 -9.19
N ALA A 731 -1.22 -29.42 -9.98
CA ALA A 731 -1.30 -28.72 -11.25
C ALA A 731 -1.25 -27.19 -11.09
N LEU A 732 -1.89 -26.64 -10.05
CA LEU A 732 -1.85 -25.21 -9.75
C LEU A 732 -0.51 -24.76 -9.18
N LYS A 733 0.18 -25.61 -8.40
CA LYS A 733 1.58 -25.34 -7.99
C LYS A 733 2.52 -25.27 -9.20
N LYS A 734 2.38 -26.21 -10.15
CA LYS A 734 3.12 -26.16 -11.42
C LYS A 734 2.81 -24.90 -12.22
N GLN A 735 1.51 -24.55 -12.34
CA GLN A 735 1.08 -23.33 -13.03
C GLN A 735 1.71 -22.09 -12.41
N CYS A 736 1.60 -21.95 -11.08
CA CYS A 736 2.17 -20.83 -10.35
C CYS A 736 3.68 -20.71 -10.54
N SER A 737 4.41 -21.84 -10.64
CA SER A 737 5.86 -21.84 -10.84
C SER A 737 6.26 -21.33 -12.23
N TRP A 738 5.68 -21.87 -13.31
CA TRP A 738 6.09 -21.47 -14.66
C TRP A 738 5.61 -20.06 -15.00
N THR A 739 4.39 -19.69 -14.58
CA THR A 739 3.86 -18.33 -14.79
C THR A 739 4.70 -17.29 -14.04
N LYS A 740 5.15 -17.59 -12.81
CA LYS A 740 6.08 -16.73 -12.08
C LYS A 740 7.39 -16.51 -12.83
N GLN A 741 8.03 -17.59 -13.29
CA GLN A 741 9.29 -17.52 -14.05
C GLN A 741 9.13 -16.74 -15.36
N TYR A 742 8.02 -16.95 -16.07
CA TYR A 742 7.69 -16.19 -17.27
C TYR A 742 7.56 -14.70 -16.98
N LEU A 743 6.79 -14.32 -15.95
CA LEU A 743 6.60 -12.92 -15.57
C LEU A 743 7.90 -12.25 -15.11
N GLU A 744 8.77 -12.97 -14.38
CA GLU A 744 10.10 -12.47 -13.97
C GLU A 744 11.01 -12.22 -15.19
N MET A 745 10.99 -13.14 -16.18
CA MET A 745 11.74 -12.99 -17.43
C MET A 745 11.22 -11.81 -18.25
N GLU A 746 9.90 -11.68 -18.43
CA GLU A 746 9.31 -10.55 -19.15
C GLU A 746 9.63 -9.21 -18.45
N LEU A 747 9.60 -9.18 -17.13
CA LEU A 747 9.96 -7.99 -16.36
C LEU A 747 11.42 -7.54 -16.59
N SER A 748 12.35 -8.49 -16.74
CA SER A 748 13.75 -8.20 -17.07
C SER A 748 13.96 -7.68 -18.50
N ASN A 749 13.11 -8.10 -19.44
CA ASN A 749 13.19 -7.74 -20.86
C ASN A 749 12.31 -6.54 -21.24
N TRP A 750 11.52 -6.01 -20.31
CA TRP A 750 10.53 -4.97 -20.56
C TRP A 750 11.18 -3.65 -21.03
N LEU A 751 11.17 -3.42 -22.35
CA LEU A 751 11.63 -2.17 -22.97
C LEU A 751 10.72 -1.01 -22.56
N LYS A 752 11.28 0.20 -22.44
CA LYS A 752 10.50 1.42 -22.11
C LYS A 752 9.63 1.82 -23.30
N THR A 753 8.44 1.25 -23.41
CA THR A 753 7.38 1.67 -24.35
C THR A 753 6.07 1.93 -23.60
N SER A 754 5.14 2.64 -24.25
CA SER A 754 3.74 3.03 -23.93
C SER A 754 3.28 3.28 -22.48
N VAL A 755 2.21 4.05 -22.28
CA VAL A 755 1.62 4.27 -20.95
C VAL A 755 1.00 2.97 -20.41
N ARG A 756 0.38 2.14 -21.26
CA ARG A 756 -0.17 0.81 -20.92
C ARG A 756 0.88 -0.15 -20.38
N ASP A 757 2.01 -0.24 -21.07
CA ASP A 757 3.12 -1.11 -20.68
C ASP A 757 3.65 -0.75 -19.28
N LYS A 758 3.59 0.53 -18.88
CA LYS A 758 3.91 0.94 -17.51
C LYS A 758 2.91 0.38 -16.49
N TYR A 759 1.62 0.39 -16.79
CA TYR A 759 0.59 -0.15 -15.89
C TYR A 759 0.66 -1.66 -15.78
N LEU A 760 0.70 -2.37 -16.89
CA LEU A 760 0.80 -3.83 -16.88
C LEU A 760 2.09 -4.28 -16.19
N LYS A 761 3.22 -3.60 -16.49
CA LYS A 761 4.48 -3.82 -15.78
C LYS A 761 4.32 -3.62 -14.28
N LYS A 762 3.69 -2.53 -13.85
CA LYS A 762 3.46 -2.22 -12.44
C LYS A 762 2.59 -3.28 -11.78
N GLU A 763 1.56 -3.77 -12.46
CA GLU A 763 0.69 -4.82 -11.96
C GLU A 763 1.42 -6.17 -11.83
N VAL A 764 2.31 -6.48 -12.77
CA VAL A 764 3.21 -7.64 -12.70
C VAL A 764 4.19 -7.50 -11.53
N GLU A 765 4.84 -6.34 -11.39
CA GLU A 765 5.73 -6.04 -10.26
C GLU A 765 5.01 -6.23 -8.92
N ASP A 766 3.80 -5.69 -8.79
CA ASP A 766 3.02 -5.77 -7.56
C ASP A 766 2.56 -7.21 -7.28
N ALA A 767 2.11 -7.96 -8.28
CA ALA A 767 1.70 -9.36 -8.11
C ALA A 767 2.87 -10.28 -7.71
N LEU A 768 4.08 -10.01 -8.20
CA LEU A 768 5.29 -10.75 -7.83
C LEU A 768 5.84 -10.32 -6.45
N ALA A 769 5.77 -9.03 -6.12
CA ALA A 769 6.30 -8.48 -4.87
C ALA A 769 5.40 -8.74 -3.65
N PHE A 770 4.08 -8.85 -3.86
CA PHE A 770 3.05 -9.02 -2.83
C PHE A 770 2.21 -10.27 -3.10
N PRO A 771 2.64 -11.46 -2.65
CA PRO A 771 1.86 -12.68 -2.78
C PRO A 771 0.49 -12.56 -2.10
N SER A 772 -0.54 -13.19 -2.67
CA SER A 772 -1.93 -13.15 -2.16
C SER A 772 -2.07 -13.46 -0.67
N TYR A 773 -1.21 -14.34 -0.14
CA TYR A 773 -1.21 -14.77 1.26
C TYR A 773 -0.52 -13.80 2.23
N ALA A 774 0.19 -12.79 1.73
CA ALA A 774 0.87 -11.76 2.50
C ALA A 774 0.38 -10.34 2.15
N SER A 775 -0.63 -10.24 1.28
CA SER A 775 -1.23 -8.99 0.83
C SER A 775 -2.40 -8.60 1.72
N LEU A 776 -2.35 -7.39 2.29
CA LEU A 776 -3.39 -6.87 3.17
C LEU A 776 -4.29 -5.90 2.42
N GLU A 777 -5.59 -6.19 2.43
CA GLU A 777 -6.64 -5.52 1.65
C GLU A 777 -6.49 -3.98 1.70
N ARG A 778 -6.52 -3.38 2.90
CA ARG A 778 -6.53 -1.92 2.98
C ARG A 778 -5.24 -1.26 2.48
N SER A 779 -4.10 -1.94 2.65
CA SER A 779 -2.80 -1.50 2.12
C SER A 779 -2.75 -1.61 0.59
N ASP A 780 -3.33 -2.67 0.04
CA ASP A 780 -3.44 -2.89 -1.41
C ASP A 780 -4.34 -1.86 -2.07
N HIS A 781 -5.49 -1.57 -1.46
CA HIS A 781 -6.42 -0.54 -1.95
C HIS A 781 -5.70 0.81 -2.02
N ARG A 782 -4.97 1.20 -0.96
CA ARG A 782 -4.17 2.43 -0.95
C ARG A 782 -3.12 2.44 -2.06
N ARG A 783 -2.35 1.36 -2.22
CA ARG A 783 -1.32 1.25 -3.27
C ARG A 783 -1.93 1.41 -4.66
N LYS A 784 -3.06 0.75 -4.93
CA LYS A 784 -3.77 0.84 -6.22
C LYS A 784 -4.29 2.25 -6.50
N LEU A 785 -4.83 2.92 -5.47
CA LEU A 785 -5.27 4.31 -5.57
C LEU A 785 -4.10 5.27 -5.85
N LEU A 786 -2.99 5.13 -5.12
CA LEU A 786 -1.81 6.01 -5.28
C LEU A 786 -1.07 5.81 -6.60
N ASN A 787 -1.03 4.58 -7.11
CA ASN A 787 -0.40 4.27 -8.40
C ASN A 787 -1.24 4.78 -9.59
N GLY A 788 -2.41 5.37 -9.34
CA GLY A 788 -3.31 5.83 -10.40
C GLY A 788 -3.67 4.69 -11.35
N SER A 789 -3.97 3.49 -10.81
CA SER A 789 -4.47 2.37 -11.60
C SER A 789 -5.82 2.78 -12.18
N VAL A 790 -5.76 3.47 -13.32
CA VAL A 790 -6.93 3.86 -14.11
C VAL A 790 -7.57 2.54 -14.55
N VAL A 791 -8.89 2.43 -14.37
CA VAL A 791 -9.66 1.40 -15.06
C VAL A 791 -9.38 1.59 -16.55
N GLU A 792 -8.54 0.74 -17.12
CA GLU A 792 -8.11 0.91 -18.50
C GLU A 792 -9.33 0.72 -19.39
N ASN A 793 -9.95 1.83 -19.74
CA ASN A 793 -11.13 1.84 -20.57
C ASN A 793 -10.79 1.49 -22.02
N THR A 794 -9.52 1.55 -22.42
CA THR A 794 -9.07 1.40 -23.81
C THR A 794 -8.09 0.23 -23.97
N ARG A 795 -8.51 -0.84 -24.63
CA ARG A 795 -7.67 -2.02 -24.94
C ARG A 795 -7.38 -2.09 -26.42
N VAL A 796 -6.24 -2.68 -26.80
CA VAL A 796 -5.88 -2.90 -28.22
C VAL A 796 -5.80 -4.39 -28.46
N THR A 797 -6.67 -4.90 -29.33
CA THR A 797 -6.56 -6.24 -29.91
C THR A 797 -6.11 -6.07 -31.37
N LYS A 798 -6.98 -6.32 -32.35
CA LYS A 798 -6.76 -5.90 -33.75
C LYS A 798 -6.92 -4.41 -33.92
N THR A 799 -7.84 -3.82 -33.18
CA THR A 799 -7.95 -2.37 -33.03
C THR A 799 -8.15 -1.98 -31.59
N SER A 800 -7.99 -0.68 -31.31
CA SER A 800 -8.36 -0.17 -30.00
C SER A 800 -9.88 -0.14 -29.83
N TYR A 801 -10.37 -0.48 -28.63
CA TYR A 801 -11.77 -0.34 -28.25
C TYR A 801 -11.89 0.28 -26.88
N ARG A 802 -13.01 0.99 -26.65
CA ARG A 802 -13.36 1.63 -25.39
C ARG A 802 -14.67 1.12 -24.82
N LEU A 803 -14.77 1.05 -23.51
CA LEU A 803 -16.04 0.88 -22.80
C LEU A 803 -16.62 2.27 -22.47
N HIS A 804 -17.64 2.69 -23.22
CA HIS A 804 -18.13 4.08 -23.21
C HIS A 804 -18.81 4.48 -21.92
N ASN A 805 -19.53 3.55 -21.29
CA ASN A 805 -20.23 3.80 -20.06
C ASN A 805 -19.33 3.68 -18.82
N ILE A 806 -18.12 3.12 -18.95
CA ILE A 806 -17.18 3.00 -17.84
C ILE A 806 -16.37 4.29 -17.70
N CYS A 807 -16.57 5.00 -16.60
CA CYS A 807 -15.82 6.21 -16.27
C CYS A 807 -14.84 5.91 -15.13
N SER A 808 -13.55 5.73 -15.45
CA SER A 808 -12.51 5.42 -14.48
C SER A 808 -12.39 6.48 -13.37
N SER A 809 -12.64 7.74 -13.69
CA SER A 809 -12.58 8.85 -12.73
C SER A 809 -13.72 8.80 -11.71
N ASP A 810 -14.93 8.38 -12.11
CA ASP A 810 -16.07 8.21 -11.20
C ASP A 810 -15.78 7.08 -10.19
N ILE A 811 -15.22 5.95 -10.64
CA ILE A 811 -14.83 4.81 -9.77
C ILE A 811 -13.71 5.22 -8.80
N LEU A 812 -12.65 5.87 -9.30
CA LEU A 812 -11.51 6.29 -8.47
C LEU A 812 -11.93 7.34 -7.44
N LYS A 813 -12.77 8.31 -7.83
CA LYS A 813 -13.33 9.30 -6.90
C LYS A 813 -14.11 8.62 -5.78
N LEU A 814 -15.01 7.68 -6.14
CA LEU A 814 -15.78 6.93 -5.15
C LEU A 814 -14.86 6.18 -4.17
N ALA A 815 -13.81 5.55 -4.69
CA ALA A 815 -12.85 4.80 -3.89
C ALA A 815 -11.99 5.68 -2.97
N VAL A 816 -11.61 6.89 -3.39
CA VAL A 816 -10.91 7.84 -2.51
C VAL A 816 -11.81 8.38 -1.42
N ASP A 817 -13.06 8.75 -1.76
CA ASP A 817 -14.04 9.21 -0.78
C ASP A 817 -14.33 8.11 0.24
N ASP A 818 -14.49 6.86 -0.22
CA ASP A 818 -14.59 5.68 0.62
C ASP A 818 -13.36 5.46 1.51
N PHE A 819 -12.17 5.60 0.92
CA PHE A 819 -10.93 5.36 1.63
C PHE A 819 -10.82 6.29 2.84
N ASN A 820 -11.01 7.58 2.59
CA ASN A 820 -10.89 8.64 3.57
C ASN A 820 -12.03 8.60 4.60
N PHE A 821 -13.23 8.16 4.21
CA PHE A 821 -14.34 7.96 5.15
C PHE A 821 -14.02 6.90 6.20
N CYS A 822 -13.62 5.67 5.80
CA CYS A 822 -13.29 4.67 6.81
C CYS A 822 -12.04 5.08 7.62
N GLN A 823 -11.08 5.77 7.01
CA GLN A 823 -9.92 6.29 7.74
C GLN A 823 -10.33 7.29 8.83
N SER A 824 -11.35 8.11 8.59
CA SER A 824 -11.84 9.05 9.61
C SER A 824 -12.40 8.31 10.84
N ILE A 825 -13.14 7.22 10.62
CA ILE A 825 -13.62 6.33 11.68
C ILE A 825 -12.45 5.68 12.40
N HIS A 826 -11.43 5.23 11.66
CA HIS A 826 -10.25 4.60 12.25
C HIS A 826 -9.47 5.54 13.18
N ARG A 827 -9.43 6.84 12.86
CA ARG A 827 -8.84 7.85 13.76
C ARG A 827 -9.66 8.06 15.02
N GLU A 828 -10.98 8.13 14.91
CA GLU A 828 -11.87 8.24 16.08
C GLU A 828 -11.75 7.01 17.00
N GLU A 829 -11.68 5.82 16.42
CA GLU A 829 -11.46 4.57 17.15
C GLU A 829 -10.11 4.56 17.88
N MET A 830 -9.04 5.05 17.23
CA MET A 830 -7.73 5.21 17.86
C MET A 830 -7.78 6.20 19.04
N GLU A 831 -8.41 7.35 18.88
CA GLU A 831 -8.56 8.33 19.98
C GLU A 831 -9.33 7.74 21.18
N ARG A 832 -10.35 6.91 20.90
CA ARG A 832 -11.09 6.18 21.94
C ARG A 832 -10.21 5.16 22.65
N LEU A 833 -9.35 4.44 21.92
CA LEU A 833 -8.43 3.46 22.50
C LEU A 833 -7.31 4.12 23.31
N ASP A 834 -6.78 5.24 22.85
CA ASP A 834 -5.80 6.04 23.62
C ASP A 834 -6.39 6.49 24.96
N ARG A 835 -7.64 6.97 24.94
CA ARG A 835 -8.35 7.35 26.18
C ARG A 835 -8.56 6.14 27.10
N TRP A 836 -8.97 5.00 26.52
CA TRP A 836 -9.17 3.75 27.25
C TRP A 836 -7.88 3.31 27.97
N ILE A 837 -6.70 3.43 27.36
CA ILE A 837 -5.41 3.13 28.02
C ILE A 837 -5.21 3.98 29.27
N VAL A 838 -5.44 5.29 29.16
CA VAL A 838 -5.24 6.25 30.26
C VAL A 838 -6.21 6.02 31.41
N GLU A 839 -7.50 5.85 31.09
CA GLU A 839 -8.57 5.61 32.06
C GLU A 839 -8.35 4.32 32.86
N ASN A 840 -7.73 3.32 32.23
CA ASN A 840 -7.45 2.01 32.80
C ASN A 840 -6.06 1.89 33.44
N ARG A 841 -5.30 2.99 33.55
CA ARG A 841 -3.99 3.05 34.22
C ARG A 841 -2.93 2.12 33.62
N LEU A 842 -3.08 1.67 32.37
CA LEU A 842 -2.13 0.76 31.73
C LEU A 842 -0.74 1.40 31.54
N GLN A 843 -0.65 2.73 31.48
CA GLN A 843 0.59 3.50 31.46
C GLN A 843 1.39 3.44 32.77
N GLU A 844 0.78 3.04 33.88
CA GLU A 844 1.46 2.91 35.18
C GLU A 844 2.27 1.60 35.27
N LEU A 845 1.94 0.60 34.44
CA LEU A 845 2.66 -0.67 34.32
C LEU A 845 3.98 -0.46 33.57
N LYS A 846 5.03 -0.07 34.29
CA LYS A 846 6.35 0.30 33.71
C LYS A 846 7.05 -0.82 32.95
N PHE A 847 6.70 -2.08 33.20
CA PHE A 847 7.24 -3.24 32.49
C PHE A 847 6.59 -3.44 31.11
N ALA A 848 5.35 -2.95 30.91
CA ALA A 848 4.55 -3.25 29.73
C ALA A 848 4.87 -2.30 28.56
N ARG A 849 5.10 -2.88 27.38
CA ARG A 849 5.32 -2.14 26.13
C ARG A 849 4.01 -1.63 25.56
N GLN A 850 3.89 -0.32 25.38
CA GLN A 850 2.71 0.28 24.73
C GLN A 850 2.77 0.08 23.20
N LYS A 851 2.00 -0.90 22.69
CA LYS A 851 1.95 -1.30 21.27
C LYS A 851 0.58 -1.08 20.62
N LEU A 852 -0.23 -0.14 21.14
CA LEU A 852 -1.58 0.15 20.67
C LEU A 852 -1.69 0.29 19.15
N ALA A 853 -0.84 1.12 18.54
CA ALA A 853 -0.90 1.41 17.11
C ALA A 853 -0.76 0.15 16.25
N TYR A 854 0.09 -0.80 16.64
CA TYR A 854 0.26 -2.08 15.94
C TYR A 854 -0.94 -3.01 16.15
N CYS A 855 -1.43 -3.09 17.39
CA CYS A 855 -2.58 -3.93 17.76
C CYS A 855 -3.84 -3.49 16.99
N TYR A 856 -4.11 -2.19 16.99
CA TYR A 856 -5.24 -1.63 16.24
C TYR A 856 -5.04 -1.77 14.73
N PHE A 857 -3.85 -1.47 14.20
CA PHE A 857 -3.54 -1.64 12.79
C PHE A 857 -3.84 -3.07 12.28
N SER A 858 -3.48 -4.09 13.06
CA SER A 858 -3.73 -5.49 12.68
C SER A 858 -5.21 -5.82 12.41
N GLY A 859 -6.12 -5.19 13.16
CA GLY A 859 -7.56 -5.28 12.95
C GLY A 859 -8.06 -4.32 11.86
N ALA A 860 -7.60 -3.07 11.86
CA ALA A 860 -8.07 -2.05 10.93
C ALA A 860 -7.68 -2.31 9.46
N VAL A 861 -6.54 -2.95 9.23
CA VAL A 861 -6.05 -3.26 7.88
C VAL A 861 -6.80 -4.45 7.23
N THR A 862 -7.46 -5.28 8.03
CA THR A 862 -8.16 -6.51 7.60
C THR A 862 -9.68 -6.42 7.74
N LEU A 863 -10.18 -5.72 8.75
CA LEU A 863 -11.60 -5.50 9.04
C LEU A 863 -11.94 -4.03 8.83
N PHE A 864 -11.60 -3.45 7.68
CA PHE A 864 -11.64 -2.00 7.46
C PHE A 864 -13.05 -1.42 7.33
N SER A 865 -14.07 -2.25 7.06
CA SER A 865 -15.45 -1.81 6.83
C SER A 865 -16.04 -1.10 8.05
N PRO A 866 -16.69 0.07 7.91
CA PRO A 866 -17.19 0.87 9.04
C PRO A 866 -18.01 0.07 10.07
N GLU A 867 -18.85 -0.86 9.61
CA GLU A 867 -19.80 -1.62 10.43
C GLU A 867 -19.12 -2.60 11.40
N LEU A 868 -17.85 -2.93 11.14
CA LEU A 868 -17.02 -3.84 11.94
C LEU A 868 -16.25 -3.12 13.06
N SER A 869 -16.65 -1.90 13.42
CA SER A 869 -16.05 -1.10 14.50
C SER A 869 -15.93 -1.87 15.82
N ASP A 870 -17.01 -2.52 16.25
CA ASP A 870 -16.99 -3.29 17.51
C ASP A 870 -15.98 -4.43 17.48
N ALA A 871 -15.86 -5.13 16.34
CA ALA A 871 -14.89 -6.19 16.14
C ALA A 871 -13.45 -5.65 16.19
N ARG A 872 -13.17 -4.52 15.51
CA ARG A 872 -11.85 -3.87 15.55
C ARG A 872 -11.46 -3.41 16.95
N ILE A 873 -12.39 -2.80 17.69
CA ILE A 873 -12.13 -2.36 19.07
C ILE A 873 -11.87 -3.55 19.99
N SER A 874 -12.67 -4.62 19.90
CA SER A 874 -12.43 -5.86 20.66
C SER A 874 -11.07 -6.46 20.33
N TRP A 875 -10.73 -6.52 19.04
CA TRP A 875 -9.44 -7.02 18.55
C TRP A 875 -8.25 -6.21 19.09
N ALA A 876 -8.34 -4.88 19.01
CA ALA A 876 -7.28 -4.00 19.46
C ALA A 876 -7.06 -4.05 20.98
N LYS A 877 -8.15 -4.05 21.76
CA LYS A 877 -8.09 -4.22 23.22
C LYS A 877 -7.51 -5.57 23.59
N GLY A 878 -7.97 -6.64 22.94
CA GLY A 878 -7.42 -7.98 23.10
C GLY A 878 -5.91 -7.99 22.86
N GLY A 879 -5.45 -7.43 21.74
CA GLY A 879 -4.03 -7.36 21.39
C GLY A 879 -3.19 -6.57 22.41
N VAL A 880 -3.67 -5.41 22.86
CA VAL A 880 -2.96 -4.62 23.89
C VAL A 880 -2.88 -5.42 25.20
N LEU A 881 -3.99 -5.99 25.66
CA LEU A 881 -4.00 -6.73 26.92
C LEU A 881 -3.12 -7.98 26.86
N THR A 882 -3.12 -8.72 25.74
CA THR A 882 -2.24 -9.88 25.59
C THR A 882 -0.77 -9.48 25.63
N THR A 883 -0.39 -8.33 25.06
CA THR A 883 1.00 -7.84 25.15
C THR A 883 1.39 -7.39 26.57
N VAL A 884 0.46 -6.79 27.31
CA VAL A 884 0.69 -6.41 28.72
C VAL A 884 0.84 -7.66 29.60
N VAL A 885 -0.01 -8.66 29.39
CA VAL A 885 0.04 -9.93 30.11
C VAL A 885 1.30 -10.72 29.75
N ASP A 886 1.69 -10.78 28.48
CA ASP A 886 2.95 -11.41 28.04
C ASP A 886 4.16 -10.79 28.77
N ASP A 887 4.29 -9.46 28.75
CA ASP A 887 5.37 -8.75 29.46
C ASP A 887 5.31 -8.98 30.99
N PHE A 888 4.12 -9.18 31.56
CA PHE A 888 3.93 -9.49 32.97
C PHE A 888 4.42 -10.90 33.32
N PHE A 889 4.12 -11.91 32.49
CA PHE A 889 4.55 -13.29 32.71
C PHE A 889 6.04 -13.52 32.41
N ASP A 890 6.61 -12.79 31.45
CA ASP A 890 8.02 -12.93 31.05
C ASP A 890 8.99 -12.15 31.96
N VAL A 891 8.61 -10.94 32.43
CA VAL A 891 9.53 -10.01 33.10
C VAL A 891 8.92 -9.34 34.33
N GLY A 892 7.64 -8.96 34.27
CA GLY A 892 7.04 -8.01 35.20
C GLY A 892 6.56 -8.58 36.55
N GLY A 893 6.14 -9.84 36.59
CA GLY A 893 5.45 -10.46 37.72
C GLY A 893 6.25 -11.55 38.43
N SER A 894 6.08 -11.66 39.74
CA SER A 894 6.54 -12.79 40.56
C SER A 894 5.60 -13.99 40.43
N LYS A 895 6.08 -15.22 40.70
CA LYS A 895 5.27 -16.44 40.61
C LYS A 895 3.96 -16.33 41.40
N GLU A 896 4.01 -15.75 42.60
CA GLU A 896 2.84 -15.55 43.46
C GLU A 896 1.83 -14.57 42.86
N GLU A 897 2.30 -13.54 42.14
CA GLU A 897 1.43 -12.59 41.43
C GLU A 897 0.79 -13.23 40.19
N LEU A 898 1.53 -14.07 39.45
CA LEU A 898 1.00 -14.80 38.29
C LEU A 898 -0.10 -15.78 38.72
N GLU A 899 0.14 -16.57 39.77
CA GLU A 899 -0.83 -17.48 40.35
C GLU A 899 -2.06 -16.75 40.91
N ASN A 900 -1.86 -15.58 41.53
CA ASN A 900 -2.97 -14.75 42.01
C ASN A 900 -3.84 -14.24 40.85
N LEU A 901 -3.25 -13.78 39.75
CA LEU A 901 -4.01 -13.36 38.57
C LEU A 901 -4.84 -14.51 37.98
N ILE A 902 -4.27 -15.71 37.86
CA ILE A 902 -4.98 -16.90 37.38
C ILE A 902 -6.16 -17.24 38.31
N HIS A 903 -5.92 -17.28 39.61
CA HIS A 903 -6.94 -17.59 40.61
C HIS A 903 -8.11 -16.59 40.59
N LEU A 904 -7.84 -15.30 40.35
CA LEU A 904 -8.87 -14.29 40.19
C LEU A 904 -9.76 -14.56 38.96
N VAL A 905 -9.18 -15.01 37.85
CA VAL A 905 -9.93 -15.38 36.64
C VAL A 905 -10.67 -16.71 36.83
N GLU A 906 -10.12 -17.67 37.56
CA GLU A 906 -10.82 -18.93 37.89
C GLU A 906 -12.06 -18.70 38.76
N LYS A 907 -12.02 -17.70 39.62
CA LYS A 907 -13.12 -17.35 40.54
C LYS A 907 -14.10 -16.31 39.98
N TRP A 908 -14.14 -16.14 38.66
CA TRP A 908 -14.90 -15.10 37.97
C TRP A 908 -16.33 -14.88 38.48
N ASP A 909 -17.09 -15.97 38.67
CA ASP A 909 -18.52 -15.94 39.03
C ASP A 909 -18.78 -16.05 40.55
N LEU A 910 -17.74 -16.07 41.39
CA LEU A 910 -17.90 -16.18 42.84
C LEU A 910 -18.11 -14.79 43.47
N ASN A 911 -19.13 -14.64 44.31
CA ASN A 911 -19.51 -13.39 45.00
C ASN A 911 -18.52 -12.92 46.10
N GLY A 912 -17.23 -13.24 45.98
CA GLY A 912 -16.18 -12.83 46.91
C GLY A 912 -15.58 -11.46 46.53
N VAL A 913 -15.08 -10.73 47.53
CA VAL A 913 -14.25 -9.54 47.27
C VAL A 913 -12.91 -10.01 46.68
N PRO A 914 -12.48 -9.51 45.51
CA PRO A 914 -11.18 -9.87 44.94
C PRO A 914 -10.05 -9.52 45.90
N GLU A 915 -9.14 -10.47 46.15
CA GLU A 915 -7.94 -10.26 46.97
C GLU A 915 -6.74 -10.14 46.04
N TYR A 916 -6.25 -8.90 45.86
CA TYR A 916 -5.11 -8.59 44.99
C TYR A 916 -3.80 -8.69 45.77
N ARG A 917 -2.81 -9.37 45.19
CA ARG A 917 -1.45 -9.46 45.75
C ARG A 917 -0.62 -8.20 45.53
N SER A 918 -0.90 -7.43 44.48
CA SER A 918 -0.21 -6.18 44.17
C SER A 918 -1.07 -5.23 43.34
N ASP A 919 -0.69 -3.95 43.32
CA ASP A 919 -1.31 -2.92 42.48
C ASP A 919 -1.23 -3.30 40.99
N ASN A 920 -0.17 -3.99 40.56
CA ASN A 920 -0.03 -4.46 39.18
C ASN A 920 -1.11 -5.50 38.84
N VAL A 921 -1.35 -6.48 39.71
CA VAL A 921 -2.39 -7.50 39.53
C VAL A 921 -3.79 -6.87 39.57
N GLU A 922 -4.02 -5.90 40.47
CA GLU A 922 -5.28 -5.16 40.53
C GLU A 922 -5.58 -4.45 39.20
N ILE A 923 -4.60 -3.73 38.66
CA ILE A 923 -4.74 -3.03 37.38
C ILE A 923 -5.05 -4.04 36.27
N ILE A 924 -4.20 -5.06 36.08
CA ILE A 924 -4.35 -6.02 34.97
C ILE A 924 -5.71 -6.73 35.05
N PHE A 925 -6.08 -7.27 36.22
CA PHE A 925 -7.34 -8.00 36.38
C PHE A 925 -8.56 -7.11 36.18
N SER A 926 -8.54 -5.87 36.69
CA SER A 926 -9.69 -4.96 36.55
C SER A 926 -9.95 -4.61 35.09
N VAL A 927 -8.89 -4.26 34.35
CA VAL A 927 -9.01 -3.91 32.92
C VAL A 927 -9.40 -5.11 32.08
N LEU A 928 -8.82 -6.28 32.38
CA LEU A 928 -9.20 -7.54 31.76
C LEU A 928 -10.68 -7.83 31.98
N ARG A 929 -11.15 -7.70 33.23
CA ARG A 929 -12.54 -7.95 33.59
C ARG A 929 -13.50 -7.05 32.84
N ASP A 930 -13.25 -5.75 32.92
CA ASP A 930 -14.14 -4.75 32.34
C ASP A 930 -14.17 -4.87 30.80
N THR A 931 -13.04 -5.21 30.18
CA THR A 931 -12.96 -5.46 28.73
C THR A 931 -13.74 -6.70 28.31
N ILE A 932 -13.63 -7.81 29.05
CA ILE A 932 -14.37 -9.05 28.75
C ILE A 932 -15.87 -8.83 28.89
N LEU A 933 -16.30 -8.09 29.91
CA LEU A 933 -17.72 -7.75 30.11
C LEU A 933 -18.23 -6.84 28.98
N GLU A 934 -17.49 -5.79 28.61
CA GLU A 934 -17.86 -4.91 27.51
C GLU A 934 -18.00 -5.68 26.18
N THR A 935 -17.04 -6.55 25.86
CA THR A 935 -17.11 -7.39 24.67
C THR A 935 -18.27 -8.39 24.75
N GLY A 936 -18.52 -8.97 25.92
CA GLY A 936 -19.65 -9.85 26.19
C GLY A 936 -21.00 -9.20 25.94
N ASP A 937 -21.20 -7.95 26.40
CA ASP A 937 -22.45 -7.19 26.21
C ASP A 937 -22.71 -6.85 24.74
N LYS A 938 -21.65 -6.42 24.03
CA LYS A 938 -21.73 -6.16 22.58
C LYS A 938 -22.04 -7.44 21.81
N ALA A 939 -21.36 -8.54 22.15
CA ALA A 939 -21.59 -9.83 21.54
C ALA A 939 -22.98 -10.38 21.87
N PHE A 940 -23.51 -10.17 23.09
CA PHE A 940 -24.87 -10.56 23.45
C PHE A 940 -25.91 -9.90 22.54
N THR A 941 -25.73 -8.61 22.26
CA THR A 941 -26.60 -7.84 21.36
C THR A 941 -26.61 -8.42 19.93
N TYR A 942 -25.48 -8.98 19.50
CA TYR A 942 -25.32 -9.55 18.15
C TYR A 942 -25.73 -11.03 18.05
N GLN A 943 -25.35 -11.83 19.05
CA GLN A 943 -25.47 -13.28 19.09
C GLN A 943 -26.81 -13.75 19.70
N GLY A 944 -27.50 -12.89 20.46
CA GLY A 944 -28.71 -13.24 21.19
C GLY A 944 -28.49 -14.20 22.36
N ARG A 945 -27.23 -14.43 22.76
CA ARG A 945 -26.83 -15.31 23.87
C ARG A 945 -25.58 -14.78 24.56
N THR A 946 -25.38 -15.17 25.81
CA THR A 946 -24.14 -14.86 26.51
C THR A 946 -22.97 -15.64 25.91
N VAL A 947 -21.84 -14.96 25.74
CA VAL A 947 -20.56 -15.54 25.29
C VAL A 947 -19.44 -15.29 26.30
N THR A 948 -19.72 -14.53 27.36
CA THR A 948 -18.75 -14.07 28.36
C THR A 948 -17.97 -15.22 28.96
N HIS A 949 -18.65 -16.32 29.33
CA HIS A 949 -18.01 -17.51 29.89
C HIS A 949 -16.96 -18.11 28.93
N HIS A 950 -17.24 -18.15 27.63
CA HIS A 950 -16.26 -18.63 26.66
C HIS A 950 -15.06 -17.69 26.55
N ILE A 951 -15.27 -16.37 26.57
CA ILE A 951 -14.19 -15.38 26.55
C ILE A 951 -13.32 -15.50 27.82
N VAL A 952 -13.92 -15.67 29.00
CA VAL A 952 -13.20 -15.93 30.26
C VAL A 952 -12.35 -17.20 30.16
N LYS A 953 -12.91 -18.28 29.61
CA LYS A 953 -12.18 -19.53 29.38
C LYS A 953 -10.97 -19.33 28.47
N ILE A 954 -11.13 -18.61 27.36
CA ILE A 954 -10.03 -18.30 26.42
C ILE A 954 -8.87 -17.59 27.14
N TRP A 955 -9.18 -16.60 27.99
CA TRP A 955 -8.17 -15.91 28.78
C TRP A 955 -7.53 -16.81 29.84
N LEU A 956 -8.32 -17.65 30.51
CA LEU A 956 -7.81 -18.58 31.50
C LEU A 956 -6.84 -19.59 30.89
N ASP A 957 -7.18 -20.15 29.73
CA ASP A 957 -6.34 -21.09 28.98
C ASP A 957 -5.01 -20.41 28.58
N LEU A 958 -5.05 -19.14 28.14
CA LEU A 958 -3.86 -18.35 27.85
C LEU A 958 -2.97 -18.16 29.10
N LEU A 959 -3.54 -17.70 30.22
CA LEU A 959 -2.76 -17.43 31.43
C LEU A 959 -2.10 -18.70 31.98
N LYS A 960 -2.80 -19.84 31.95
CA LYS A 960 -2.24 -21.15 32.34
C LYS A 960 -1.11 -21.58 31.40
N SER A 961 -1.28 -21.34 30.10
CA SER A 961 -0.26 -21.67 29.10
C SER A 961 1.00 -20.81 29.24
N MET A 962 0.85 -19.51 29.54
CA MET A 962 1.97 -18.60 29.83
C MET A 962 2.68 -18.95 31.14
N LEU A 963 1.93 -19.33 32.19
CA LEU A 963 2.54 -19.83 33.43
C LEU A 963 3.43 -21.04 33.17
N ARG A 964 2.98 -21.98 32.33
CA ARG A 964 3.76 -23.16 31.96
C ARG A 964 5.08 -22.81 31.26
N GLU A 965 5.09 -21.77 30.40
CA GLU A 965 6.34 -21.28 29.79
C GLU A 965 7.27 -20.61 30.80
N ALA A 966 6.70 -19.84 31.74
CA ALA A 966 7.45 -19.23 32.82
C ALA A 966 8.09 -20.32 33.71
N GLU A 967 7.36 -21.38 34.06
CA GLU A 967 7.86 -22.53 34.81
C GLU A 967 9.00 -23.25 34.07
N TRP A 968 8.84 -23.52 32.76
CA TRP A 968 9.92 -24.12 31.97
C TRP A 968 11.19 -23.25 31.97
N SER A 969 11.03 -21.94 31.90
CA SER A 969 12.12 -20.97 31.92
C SER A 969 12.80 -20.89 33.30
N CYS A 970 12.02 -20.85 34.38
CA CYS A 970 12.52 -20.82 35.76
C CYS A 970 13.24 -22.13 36.14
N ASP A 971 12.63 -23.27 35.85
CA ASP A 971 13.16 -24.58 36.22
C ASP A 971 14.27 -25.07 35.27
N LYS A 972 14.52 -24.34 34.17
CA LYS A 972 15.38 -24.74 33.06
C LYS A 972 15.00 -26.10 32.46
N SER A 973 13.72 -26.43 32.57
CA SER A 973 13.15 -27.65 31.99
C SER A 973 13.13 -27.54 30.48
N THR A 974 13.53 -28.59 29.78
CA THR A 974 13.50 -28.64 28.31
C THR A 974 12.34 -29.53 27.86
N PRO A 975 11.19 -28.95 27.44
CA PRO A 975 10.05 -29.73 26.98
C PRO A 975 10.35 -30.43 25.65
N SER A 976 9.63 -31.50 25.34
CA SER A 976 9.66 -32.05 23.98
C SER A 976 9.11 -31.01 22.99
N LEU A 977 9.48 -31.12 21.71
CA LEU A 977 8.94 -30.22 20.69
C LEU A 977 7.41 -30.32 20.59
N GLU A 978 6.85 -31.53 20.76
CA GLU A 978 5.41 -31.76 20.75
C GLU A 978 4.72 -31.08 21.94
N ASP A 979 5.25 -31.28 23.16
CA ASP A 979 4.74 -30.63 24.37
C ASP A 979 4.83 -29.10 24.29
N TYR A 980 5.95 -28.60 23.74
CA TYR A 980 6.13 -27.19 23.48
C TYR A 980 5.06 -26.69 22.53
N MET A 981 4.87 -27.32 21.37
CA MET A 981 3.92 -26.84 20.36
C MET A 981 2.45 -26.91 20.81
N GLU A 982 2.06 -27.91 21.63
CA GLU A 982 0.71 -27.99 22.21
C GLU A 982 0.44 -26.88 23.24
N ASN A 983 1.48 -26.36 23.90
CA ASN A 983 1.35 -25.16 24.74
C ASN A 983 1.44 -23.88 23.90
N ALA A 984 2.42 -23.83 22.99
CA ALA A 984 2.90 -22.61 22.36
C ALA A 984 1.89 -21.97 21.40
N TYR A 985 0.97 -22.76 20.81
CA TYR A 985 -0.11 -22.18 19.99
C TYR A 985 -1.14 -21.42 20.85
N ILE A 986 -1.28 -21.76 22.13
CA ILE A 986 -2.15 -21.05 23.07
C ILE A 986 -1.40 -19.83 23.61
N SER A 987 -0.18 -20.01 24.12
CA SER A 987 0.66 -18.93 24.68
C SER A 987 1.00 -17.84 23.67
N PHE A 988 0.97 -18.13 22.36
CA PHE A 988 1.09 -17.13 21.29
C PHE A 988 -0.05 -16.07 21.30
N ALA A 989 -1.08 -16.26 22.13
CA ALA A 989 -2.05 -15.25 22.53
C ALA A 989 -3.02 -14.75 21.45
N LEU A 990 -3.18 -15.46 20.33
CA LEU A 990 -4.21 -15.11 19.34
C LEU A 990 -5.65 -15.35 19.84
N GLY A 991 -5.82 -16.22 20.83
CA GLY A 991 -7.14 -16.61 21.35
C GLY A 991 -7.98 -15.39 21.75
N PRO A 992 -7.51 -14.54 22.69
CA PRO A 992 -8.20 -13.32 23.08
C PRO A 992 -8.38 -12.25 22.01
N ILE A 993 -7.70 -12.36 20.88
CA ILE A 993 -7.73 -11.39 19.79
C ILE A 993 -8.77 -11.81 18.75
N VAL A 994 -8.61 -13.02 18.21
CA VAL A 994 -9.37 -13.52 17.07
C VAL A 994 -10.73 -14.05 17.50
N LEU A 995 -10.79 -14.87 18.56
CA LEU A 995 -12.00 -15.60 18.91
C LEU A 995 -13.12 -14.69 19.43
N PRO A 996 -12.87 -13.64 20.25
CA PRO A 996 -13.92 -12.69 20.61
C PRO A 996 -14.45 -11.89 19.42
N ALA A 997 -13.59 -11.58 18.44
CA ALA A 997 -13.99 -10.83 17.25
C ALA A 997 -14.94 -11.64 16.34
N THR A 998 -14.86 -12.97 16.31
CA THR A 998 -15.81 -13.80 15.54
C THR A 998 -17.24 -13.68 16.04
N TYR A 999 -17.46 -13.31 17.32
CA TYR A 999 -18.79 -13.02 17.84
C TYR A 999 -19.40 -11.71 17.34
N LEU A 1000 -18.61 -10.88 16.65
CA LEU A 1000 -19.00 -9.55 16.18
C LEU A 1000 -18.96 -9.45 14.65
N ILE A 1001 -18.81 -10.58 13.95
CA ILE A 1001 -18.63 -10.67 12.49
C ILE A 1001 -19.54 -11.78 11.94
N GLY A 1002 -20.11 -11.56 10.76
CA GLY A 1002 -20.84 -12.60 10.02
C GLY A 1002 -22.11 -13.11 10.72
N PRO A 1003 -22.71 -14.22 10.29
CA PRO A 1003 -23.89 -14.77 10.96
C PRO A 1003 -23.62 -15.14 12.44
N PRO A 1004 -24.64 -15.12 13.33
CA PRO A 1004 -24.50 -15.57 14.70
C PRO A 1004 -23.95 -17.00 14.77
N LEU A 1005 -23.05 -17.22 15.73
CA LEU A 1005 -22.35 -18.48 15.98
C LEU A 1005 -23.08 -19.26 17.07
N PRO A 1006 -23.78 -20.36 16.73
CA PRO A 1006 -24.33 -21.27 17.72
C PRO A 1006 -23.22 -21.85 18.61
N GLU A 1007 -23.56 -22.21 19.85
CA GLU A 1007 -22.61 -22.81 20.79
C GLU A 1007 -21.95 -24.08 20.22
N LYS A 1008 -22.75 -24.98 19.63
CA LYS A 1008 -22.26 -26.16 18.91
C LYS A 1008 -21.23 -25.88 17.80
N THR A 1009 -21.26 -24.69 17.20
CA THR A 1009 -20.31 -24.29 16.15
C THR A 1009 -18.97 -23.94 16.77
N VAL A 1010 -18.98 -23.25 17.90
CA VAL A 1010 -17.77 -22.88 18.66
C VAL A 1010 -17.10 -24.12 19.24
N ASP A 1011 -17.89 -25.10 19.69
CA ASP A 1011 -17.39 -26.39 20.18
C ASP A 1011 -17.00 -27.37 19.06
N SER A 1012 -17.22 -27.00 17.80
CA SER A 1012 -16.94 -27.89 16.67
C SER A 1012 -15.45 -28.13 16.49
N HIS A 1013 -15.09 -29.31 15.96
CA HIS A 1013 -13.70 -29.60 15.62
C HIS A 1013 -13.14 -28.60 14.59
N GLN A 1014 -13.95 -28.18 13.63
CA GLN A 1014 -13.54 -27.23 12.58
C GLN A 1014 -13.15 -25.88 13.15
N TYR A 1015 -13.92 -25.32 14.09
CA TYR A 1015 -13.62 -24.03 14.73
C TYR A 1015 -12.29 -24.07 15.49
N ASN A 1016 -12.10 -25.12 16.29
CA ASN A 1016 -10.85 -25.34 17.03
C ASN A 1016 -9.66 -25.58 16.10
N GLN A 1017 -9.86 -26.29 14.99
CA GLN A 1017 -8.82 -26.53 14.00
C GLN A 1017 -8.38 -25.23 13.30
N LEU A 1018 -9.32 -24.34 12.91
CA LEU A 1018 -9.00 -23.03 12.33
C LEU A 1018 -8.12 -22.21 13.28
N TYR A 1019 -8.49 -22.15 14.56
CA TYR A 1019 -7.72 -21.47 15.60
C TYR A 1019 -6.33 -22.09 15.79
N LYS A 1020 -6.24 -23.42 15.90
CA LYS A 1020 -4.97 -24.13 16.07
C LYS A 1020 -4.04 -23.88 14.89
N LEU A 1021 -4.54 -24.00 13.65
CA LEU A 1021 -3.73 -23.78 12.44
C LEU A 1021 -3.13 -22.38 12.37
N VAL A 1022 -3.96 -21.33 12.56
CA VAL A 1022 -3.45 -19.95 12.48
C VAL A 1022 -2.46 -19.64 13.61
N SER A 1023 -2.70 -20.18 14.81
CA SER A 1023 -1.85 -19.93 15.98
C SER A 1023 -0.54 -20.69 15.92
N THR A 1024 -0.56 -21.95 15.48
CA THR A 1024 0.64 -22.74 15.20
C THR A 1024 1.48 -22.08 14.10
N MET A 1025 0.85 -21.64 13.01
CA MET A 1025 1.56 -20.92 11.95
C MET A 1025 2.20 -19.63 12.48
N GLY A 1026 1.46 -18.83 13.25
CA GLY A 1026 1.96 -17.61 13.88
C GLY A 1026 3.15 -17.87 14.81
N ARG A 1027 3.05 -18.88 15.68
CA ARG A 1027 4.12 -19.30 16.60
C ARG A 1027 5.38 -19.71 15.85
N LEU A 1028 5.27 -20.51 14.79
CA LEU A 1028 6.42 -20.94 13.99
C LEU A 1028 7.13 -19.74 13.33
N LEU A 1029 6.37 -18.81 12.76
CA LEU A 1029 6.92 -17.59 12.17
C LEU A 1029 7.60 -16.72 13.24
N ASN A 1030 6.98 -16.60 14.41
CA ASN A 1030 7.53 -15.88 15.55
C ASN A 1030 8.85 -16.52 16.04
N ASP A 1031 8.91 -17.84 16.19
CA ASP A 1031 10.12 -18.57 16.60
C ASP A 1031 11.29 -18.36 15.64
N ILE A 1032 11.03 -18.46 14.34
CA ILE A 1032 12.07 -18.29 13.31
C ILE A 1032 12.72 -16.91 13.42
N GLN A 1033 11.91 -15.86 13.58
CA GLN A 1033 12.41 -14.48 13.62
C GLN A 1033 12.95 -14.08 15.01
N GLY A 1034 12.29 -14.53 16.08
CA GLY A 1034 12.65 -14.26 17.48
C GLY A 1034 13.87 -15.04 17.96
N PHE A 1035 14.24 -16.14 17.28
CA PHE A 1035 15.26 -17.09 17.72
C PHE A 1035 16.56 -16.45 18.22
N LYS A 1036 17.12 -15.50 17.48
CA LYS A 1036 18.41 -14.89 17.83
C LYS A 1036 18.34 -14.10 19.14
N ARG A 1037 17.24 -13.38 19.37
CA ARG A 1037 17.01 -12.60 20.60
C ARG A 1037 16.75 -13.53 21.77
N GLU A 1038 15.79 -14.43 21.61
CA GLU A 1038 15.36 -15.35 22.67
C GLU A 1038 16.48 -16.28 23.11
N SER A 1039 17.31 -16.75 22.18
CA SER A 1039 18.51 -17.53 22.52
C SER A 1039 19.51 -16.74 23.36
N ALA A 1040 19.66 -15.43 23.12
CA ALA A 1040 20.54 -14.57 23.91
C ALA A 1040 19.98 -14.30 25.32
N GLU A 1041 18.65 -14.35 25.47
CA GLU A 1041 17.92 -14.23 26.74
C GLU A 1041 17.82 -15.57 27.48
N GLY A 1042 18.21 -16.67 26.84
CA GLY A 1042 18.13 -18.03 27.39
C GLY A 1042 16.73 -18.66 27.33
N LYS A 1043 15.78 -18.05 26.62
CA LYS A 1043 14.42 -18.55 26.42
C LYS A 1043 14.39 -19.65 25.36
N LEU A 1044 13.64 -20.72 25.61
CA LEU A 1044 13.45 -21.82 24.65
C LEU A 1044 12.33 -21.49 23.65
N ASN A 1045 12.56 -21.84 22.40
CA ASN A 1045 11.61 -21.81 21.28
C ASN A 1045 11.79 -23.03 20.37
N ALA A 1046 10.92 -23.23 19.39
CA ALA A 1046 10.97 -24.43 18.54
C ALA A 1046 12.31 -24.62 17.82
N VAL A 1047 12.96 -23.55 17.35
CA VAL A 1047 14.28 -23.63 16.70
C VAL A 1047 15.32 -24.18 17.69
N SER A 1048 15.39 -23.60 18.89
CA SER A 1048 16.32 -24.04 19.93
C SER A 1048 16.05 -25.46 20.43
N LEU A 1049 14.78 -25.90 20.44
CA LEU A 1049 14.38 -27.25 20.83
C LEU A 1049 14.75 -28.27 19.76
N HIS A 1050 14.53 -27.97 18.48
CA HIS A 1050 15.01 -28.81 17.37
C HIS A 1050 16.52 -29.01 17.44
N MET A 1051 17.27 -27.94 17.70
CA MET A 1051 18.74 -28.00 17.85
C MET A 1051 19.20 -28.84 19.06
N LYS A 1052 18.38 -28.95 20.12
CA LYS A 1052 18.72 -29.70 21.34
C LYS A 1052 18.29 -31.17 21.30
N HIS A 1053 17.15 -31.48 20.66
CA HIS A 1053 16.54 -32.81 20.70
C HIS A 1053 16.88 -33.69 19.50
N GLU A 1054 17.26 -33.14 18.34
CA GLU A 1054 17.66 -33.94 17.19
C GLU A 1054 19.13 -34.38 17.29
N ARG A 1055 19.37 -35.70 17.24
CA ARG A 1055 20.69 -36.33 17.01
C ARG A 1055 21.18 -36.18 15.56
N ASP A 1056 20.48 -35.41 14.72
CA ASP A 1056 20.75 -35.28 13.30
C ASP A 1056 21.71 -34.12 13.04
N ASN A 1057 22.69 -34.36 12.17
CA ASN A 1057 23.76 -33.42 11.76
C ASN A 1057 23.25 -32.19 10.97
N ARG A 1058 21.99 -31.79 11.16
CA ARG A 1058 21.32 -30.74 10.39
C ARG A 1058 21.80 -29.36 10.80
N SER A 1059 22.06 -28.53 9.81
CA SER A 1059 22.42 -27.14 10.02
C SER A 1059 21.22 -26.34 10.54
N LYS A 1060 21.49 -25.22 11.22
CA LYS A 1060 20.46 -24.28 11.65
C LYS A 1060 19.57 -23.82 10.49
N ASP A 1061 20.15 -23.61 9.32
CA ASP A 1061 19.40 -23.13 8.15
C ASP A 1061 18.44 -24.20 7.62
N GLU A 1062 18.82 -25.48 7.67
CA GLU A 1062 17.93 -26.60 7.32
C GLU A 1062 16.73 -26.72 8.28
N ILE A 1063 16.94 -26.49 9.58
CA ILE A 1063 15.87 -26.47 10.58
C ILE A 1063 14.90 -25.31 10.28
N ILE A 1064 15.43 -24.11 10.03
CA ILE A 1064 14.62 -22.93 9.70
C ILE A 1064 13.80 -23.16 8.43
N GLU A 1065 14.39 -23.71 7.36
CA GLU A 1065 13.67 -24.02 6.13
C GLU A 1065 12.60 -25.10 6.32
N SER A 1066 12.87 -26.13 7.12
CA SER A 1066 11.88 -27.14 7.50
C SER A 1066 10.68 -26.53 8.24
N MET A 1067 10.94 -25.61 9.18
CA MET A 1067 9.91 -24.89 9.92
C MET A 1067 9.10 -23.94 9.04
N LYS A 1068 9.75 -23.22 8.09
CA LYS A 1068 9.05 -22.40 7.09
C LYS A 1068 8.12 -23.25 6.24
N ALA A 1069 8.59 -24.40 5.76
CA ALA A 1069 7.78 -25.34 5.02
C ALA A 1069 6.61 -25.89 5.85
N LEU A 1070 6.78 -26.08 7.15
CA LEU A 1070 5.69 -26.46 8.05
C LEU A 1070 4.67 -25.33 8.22
N ALA A 1071 5.11 -24.10 8.43
CA ALA A 1071 4.23 -22.93 8.52
C ALA A 1071 3.43 -22.75 7.21
N GLU A 1072 4.06 -22.96 6.06
CA GLU A 1072 3.39 -22.94 4.76
C GLU A 1072 2.34 -24.05 4.64
N ARG A 1073 2.64 -25.29 5.04
CA ARG A 1073 1.64 -26.38 5.07
C ARG A 1073 0.44 -26.02 5.96
N LYS A 1074 0.67 -25.43 7.13
CA LYS A 1074 -0.42 -25.01 8.04
C LYS A 1074 -1.27 -23.88 7.45
N ARG A 1075 -0.65 -22.95 6.73
CA ARG A 1075 -1.35 -21.92 5.95
C ARG A 1075 -2.19 -22.53 4.83
N GLU A 1076 -1.66 -23.52 4.12
CA GLU A 1076 -2.38 -24.24 3.06
C GLU A 1076 -3.60 -24.98 3.64
N GLU A 1077 -3.42 -25.74 4.73
CA GLU A 1077 -4.50 -26.41 5.46
C GLU A 1077 -5.59 -25.40 5.91
N LEU A 1078 -5.18 -24.26 6.47
CA LEU A 1078 -6.09 -23.19 6.90
C LEU A 1078 -6.92 -22.67 5.72
N HIS A 1079 -6.25 -22.34 4.61
CA HIS A 1079 -6.91 -21.81 3.43
C HIS A 1079 -7.90 -22.81 2.84
N LYS A 1080 -7.57 -24.11 2.82
CA LYS A 1080 -8.48 -25.17 2.37
C LYS A 1080 -9.76 -25.22 3.22
N LEU A 1081 -9.63 -25.18 4.56
CA LEU A 1081 -10.79 -25.18 5.46
C LEU A 1081 -11.65 -23.92 5.30
N VAL A 1082 -11.04 -22.77 5.03
CA VAL A 1082 -11.77 -21.51 4.80
C VAL A 1082 -12.63 -21.62 3.55
N LEU A 1083 -12.12 -22.23 2.47
CA LEU A 1083 -12.86 -22.39 1.21
C LEU A 1083 -13.89 -23.53 1.22
N GLU A 1084 -13.85 -24.42 2.21
CA GLU A 1084 -14.78 -25.55 2.33
C GLU A 1084 -16.18 -25.08 2.79
N GLU A 1085 -17.15 -25.04 1.87
CA GLU A 1085 -18.53 -24.65 2.18
C GLU A 1085 -19.44 -25.86 2.50
N LYS A 1086 -19.28 -26.97 1.78
CA LYS A 1086 -20.14 -28.15 1.94
C LYS A 1086 -19.89 -28.83 3.30
N GLY A 1087 -20.91 -28.87 4.15
CA GLY A 1087 -20.84 -29.53 5.46
C GLY A 1087 -20.07 -28.74 6.53
N SER A 1088 -19.70 -27.48 6.25
CA SER A 1088 -18.99 -26.63 7.22
C SER A 1088 -19.91 -26.22 8.37
N ALA A 1089 -19.39 -26.31 9.60
CA ALA A 1089 -20.10 -25.89 10.81
C ALA A 1089 -19.95 -24.38 11.08
N VAL A 1090 -18.93 -23.75 10.50
CA VAL A 1090 -18.53 -22.35 10.75
C VAL A 1090 -18.84 -21.50 9.51
N PRO A 1091 -19.58 -20.38 9.65
CA PRO A 1091 -19.86 -19.46 8.54
C PRO A 1091 -18.59 -18.93 7.87
N ARG A 1092 -18.63 -18.73 6.54
CA ARG A 1092 -17.48 -18.28 5.75
C ARG A 1092 -16.84 -17.00 6.26
N GLU A 1093 -17.66 -15.99 6.57
CA GLU A 1093 -17.21 -14.70 7.07
C GLU A 1093 -16.44 -14.83 8.39
N CYS A 1094 -16.79 -15.83 9.23
CA CYS A 1094 -16.07 -16.15 10.45
C CYS A 1094 -14.76 -16.90 10.17
N LYS A 1095 -14.76 -17.84 9.21
CA LYS A 1095 -13.54 -18.56 8.77
C LYS A 1095 -12.51 -17.58 8.20
N GLU A 1096 -12.95 -16.60 7.41
CA GLU A 1096 -12.10 -15.59 6.79
C GLU A 1096 -11.31 -14.75 7.80
N VAL A 1097 -11.83 -14.56 9.03
CA VAL A 1097 -11.11 -13.86 10.09
C VAL A 1097 -9.76 -14.53 10.41
N PHE A 1098 -9.73 -15.87 10.43
CA PHE A 1098 -8.50 -16.63 10.66
C PHE A 1098 -7.53 -16.49 9.48
N LEU A 1099 -8.03 -16.51 8.24
CA LEU A 1099 -7.21 -16.25 7.05
C LEU A 1099 -6.65 -14.83 7.05
N LYS A 1100 -7.45 -13.84 7.45
CA LYS A 1100 -7.04 -12.44 7.59
C LYS A 1100 -5.94 -12.27 8.64
N MET A 1101 -6.07 -12.93 9.80
CA MET A 1101 -4.99 -12.97 10.80
C MET A 1101 -3.74 -13.65 10.25
N SER A 1102 -3.88 -14.72 9.44
CA SER A 1102 -2.72 -15.36 8.81
C SER A 1102 -1.92 -14.40 7.92
N LYS A 1103 -2.60 -13.51 7.18
CA LYS A 1103 -1.96 -12.47 6.36
C LYS A 1103 -1.24 -11.43 7.22
N VAL A 1104 -1.85 -11.02 8.33
CA VAL A 1104 -1.22 -10.10 9.31
C VAL A 1104 0.08 -10.70 9.85
N LEU A 1105 0.06 -11.97 10.26
CA LEU A 1105 1.23 -12.65 10.82
C LEU A 1105 2.38 -12.74 9.80
N ASN A 1106 2.06 -13.03 8.53
CA ASN A 1106 3.06 -13.04 7.46
C ASN A 1106 3.67 -11.66 7.22
N LEU A 1107 2.90 -10.57 7.37
CA LEU A 1107 3.45 -9.22 7.30
C LEU A 1107 4.37 -8.93 8.50
N PHE A 1108 3.87 -9.18 9.72
CA PHE A 1108 4.60 -8.85 10.95
C PHE A 1108 5.93 -9.60 11.01
N TYR A 1109 5.94 -10.90 10.70
CA TYR A 1109 7.15 -11.72 10.76
C TYR A 1109 7.90 -11.86 9.41
N ARG A 1110 7.68 -10.94 8.46
CA ARG A 1110 8.30 -10.98 7.12
C ARG A 1110 9.82 -10.81 7.17
N LYS A 1111 10.30 -9.88 7.99
CA LYS A 1111 11.72 -9.46 8.03
C LYS A 1111 12.34 -9.57 9.42
N ASP A 1112 11.55 -9.37 10.46
CA ASP A 1112 11.98 -9.29 11.85
C ASP A 1112 10.90 -9.84 12.80
N ASP A 1113 11.03 -9.56 14.09
CA ASP A 1113 10.12 -10.03 15.14
C ASP A 1113 8.76 -9.29 15.18
N GLY A 1114 8.47 -8.44 14.20
CA GLY A 1114 7.19 -7.78 13.98
C GLY A 1114 6.90 -6.55 14.84
N PHE A 1115 7.71 -6.28 15.87
CA PHE A 1115 7.48 -5.14 16.79
C PHE A 1115 8.64 -4.15 16.84
N THR A 1116 9.72 -4.40 16.09
CA THR A 1116 10.93 -3.58 16.07
C THR A 1116 11.19 -2.86 14.75
N SER A 1117 10.38 -3.12 13.72
CA SER A 1117 10.54 -2.58 12.36
C SER A 1117 10.04 -1.14 12.18
N ASP A 1118 10.90 -0.25 11.68
CA ASP A 1118 10.50 1.09 11.20
C ASP A 1118 9.57 1.02 9.97
N ASP A 1119 9.73 -0.02 9.13
CA ASP A 1119 8.92 -0.27 7.93
C ASP A 1119 7.43 -0.45 8.29
N LEU A 1120 7.13 -1.20 9.36
CA LEU A 1120 5.77 -1.48 9.77
C LEU A 1120 5.08 -0.22 10.32
N MET A 1121 5.80 0.63 11.04
CA MET A 1121 5.24 1.90 11.54
C MET A 1121 4.91 2.86 10.40
N SER A 1122 5.68 2.86 9.31
CA SER A 1122 5.33 3.60 8.08
C SER A 1122 3.99 3.12 7.52
N LEU A 1123 3.78 1.81 7.46
CA LEU A 1123 2.52 1.24 6.98
C LEU A 1123 1.33 1.60 7.89
N VAL A 1124 1.50 1.53 9.21
CA VAL A 1124 0.51 1.97 10.21
C VAL A 1124 0.10 3.42 9.94
N LYS A 1125 1.06 4.32 9.73
CA LYS A 1125 0.79 5.74 9.42
C LYS A 1125 0.02 5.91 8.13
N SER A 1126 0.40 5.18 7.09
CA SER A 1126 -0.20 5.26 5.78
C SER A 1126 -1.68 4.85 5.75
N VAL A 1127 -2.08 3.88 6.58
CA VAL A 1127 -3.46 3.38 6.63
C VAL A 1127 -4.33 4.24 7.54
N ILE A 1128 -3.83 4.63 8.72
CA ILE A 1128 -4.65 5.27 9.76
C ILE A 1128 -4.65 6.80 9.65
N TYR A 1129 -3.51 7.42 9.32
CA TYR A 1129 -3.34 8.87 9.48
C TYR A 1129 -3.22 9.64 8.16
N GLU A 1130 -2.65 9.05 7.12
CA GLU A 1130 -2.39 9.74 5.86
C GLU A 1130 -3.57 9.61 4.88
N PRO A 1131 -4.31 10.68 4.56
CA PRO A 1131 -5.41 10.59 3.59
C PRO A 1131 -4.90 10.28 2.18
N VAL A 1132 -5.77 9.71 1.36
CA VAL A 1132 -5.52 9.53 -0.08
C VAL A 1132 -6.04 10.75 -0.82
N THR A 1133 -5.26 11.26 -1.78
CA THR A 1133 -5.67 12.33 -2.70
C THR A 1133 -5.37 11.89 -4.13
N LEU A 1134 -6.27 12.19 -5.06
CA LEU A 1134 -6.03 11.95 -6.49
C LEU A 1134 -5.03 12.99 -7.01
N GLN A 1135 -3.98 12.56 -7.69
CA GLN A 1135 -3.09 13.46 -8.42
C GLN A 1135 -3.78 13.87 -9.73
N GLU A 1136 -3.64 15.13 -10.17
CA GLU A 1136 -4.29 15.63 -11.40
C GLU A 1136 -3.93 14.78 -12.64
N GLU A 1137 -2.72 14.22 -12.69
CA GLU A 1137 -2.28 13.29 -13.75
C GLU A 1137 -3.05 11.95 -13.81
N SER A 1138 -3.79 11.57 -12.76
CA SER A 1138 -4.60 10.33 -12.72
C SER A 1138 -6.04 10.52 -13.23
N LEU A 1139 -6.44 11.77 -13.48
CA LEU A 1139 -7.77 12.16 -13.96
C LEU A 1139 -7.78 12.52 -15.46
N THR A 1140 -6.60 12.75 -16.04
CA THR A 1140 -6.34 13.02 -17.46
C THR A 1140 -5.85 11.77 -18.15
#